data_AF-A0A3A5AM94-F1
#
_entry.id   AF-A0A3A5AM94-F1
#
_cell.length_a   1.000
_cell.length_b   1.000
_cell.length_c   1.000
_cell.angle_alpha   90.00
_cell.angle_beta   90.00
_cell.angle_gamma   90.00
#
_symmetry.space_group_name_H-M   'P 1'
#
loop_
_entity.id
_entity.type
_entity.pdbx_description
1 polymer ?
#
loop_
_entity_poly.entity_id
_entity_poly.type
_entity_poly.pdbx_seq_one_letter_code
_entity_poly.pdbx_strand_id
1 'polypeptide(L)'
;MIFSLFAIGFLSMLGQVVILRELMAAFHGVELFYSLAIGVWLLWSGTGAILFRRMRISASAMALLFFFLGVALPLDVIFLRSCRTSFSAVPGAYLSFFDQMGIVLAALLPVGVSLGLLFQWAARFSAGRGRSLTSAYAIESAGGLFGGLASALFFYWGFQNFVLALICGLVCLIVPLFYAGVARWIRLSNGLLLLTLLSSFFLSARLDRRTSAWNHQGLIAVRDTPYGRIAVTGLLDQISVFENDVLLFETQGKEVETFGHLPALQHQGSIRKILVLGGLDGTIQELIKYNPDRIDWIELNGREIDMVLPFLPEQVSQSLSRKPVQLTIVDPRSFLKQPGHMYDLILIATGEPISGQANRFYTEEFFSLCRSRLAEGGIVALRLQGGENLWTPAMQRRAESIYRALNKSFAAVLFLPGDINVVMASSSPFTRDTSIMIERWNRLGLKTSLVSPQYIRYLYSNDRFSEIQEKLKTGSGPVNSDLSPFCYHYTVMIWLSKLFPSIASRPPVTMENLTLYDKRIWISWLVLAGLLFPFRRSMALSRIALAGAAGFTGMIFESTLILYYQVKIGVLYQDIGVLLTSFMAGLATGASGMERVWRRSGKRHATVRIWASGLLLGFSFLAGAAALFMQKGYETGLTETVMLLGMAGFAVAALFSCASRYGEGDQEEAVAPVYGADLIGGCVGALTAAILLPAAGLPLAALLPGMLAFLLIILI
;
A
#
# COMPACT_ATOMS: atom_id res chain seq x y z
N MET A 1 -9.81 26.41 -19.98
CA MET A 1 -9.13 26.91 -18.76
C MET A 1 -9.71 26.30 -17.50
N ILE A 2 -10.95 26.61 -17.08
CA ILE A 2 -11.58 25.87 -15.95
C ILE A 2 -11.61 24.37 -16.25
N PHE A 3 -12.13 24.02 -17.44
CA PHE A 3 -12.13 22.65 -17.92
C PHE A 3 -10.72 22.03 -18.00
N SER A 4 -9.71 22.84 -18.34
CA SER A 4 -8.32 22.39 -18.41
C SER A 4 -7.75 22.08 -17.02
N LEU A 5 -7.96 22.96 -16.03
CA LEU A 5 -7.55 22.75 -14.64
C LEU A 5 -8.25 21.53 -14.03
N PHE A 6 -9.55 21.39 -14.30
CA PHE A 6 -10.31 20.22 -13.88
C PHE A 6 -9.78 18.93 -14.53
N ALA A 7 -9.52 18.95 -15.83
CA ALA A 7 -8.97 17.79 -16.53
C ALA A 7 -7.56 17.43 -16.04
N ILE A 8 -6.72 18.41 -15.72
CA ILE A 8 -5.38 18.17 -15.12
C ILE A 8 -5.51 17.43 -13.80
N GLY A 9 -6.40 17.88 -12.90
CA GLY A 9 -6.67 17.18 -11.65
C GLY A 9 -7.19 15.76 -11.86
N PHE A 10 -8.16 15.60 -12.77
CA PHE A 10 -8.75 14.30 -13.10
C PHE A 10 -7.69 13.32 -13.63
N LEU A 11 -6.86 13.77 -14.58
CA LEU A 11 -5.78 12.99 -15.19
C LEU A 11 -4.65 12.70 -14.19
N SER A 12 -4.34 13.64 -13.31
CA SER A 12 -3.34 13.47 -12.27
C SER A 12 -3.74 12.31 -11.36
N MET A 13 -4.96 12.32 -10.82
CA MET A 13 -5.40 11.25 -9.92
C MET A 13 -5.65 9.91 -10.63
N LEU A 14 -6.36 9.90 -11.77
CA LEU A 14 -6.65 8.65 -12.48
C LEU A 14 -5.37 8.03 -13.06
N GLY A 15 -4.49 8.85 -13.66
CA GLY A 15 -3.19 8.42 -14.18
C GLY A 15 -2.26 7.92 -13.08
N GLN A 16 -2.21 8.62 -11.94
CA GLN A 16 -1.45 8.19 -10.78
C GLN A 16 -1.88 6.82 -10.28
N VAL A 17 -3.18 6.58 -10.11
CA VAL A 17 -3.69 5.26 -9.67
C VAL A 17 -3.32 4.16 -10.65
N VAL A 18 -3.47 4.38 -11.96
CA VAL A 18 -3.12 3.38 -12.98
C VAL A 18 -1.63 3.05 -12.95
N ILE A 19 -0.76 4.06 -12.95
CA ILE A 19 0.69 3.84 -12.97
C ILE A 19 1.17 3.20 -11.66
N LEU A 20 0.66 3.65 -10.50
CA LEU A 20 1.01 3.05 -9.21
C LEU A 20 0.62 1.57 -9.14
N ARG A 21 -0.53 1.19 -9.70
CA ARG A 21 -0.94 -0.23 -9.77
C ARG A 21 -0.03 -1.07 -10.67
N GLU A 22 0.41 -0.53 -11.80
CA GLU A 22 1.40 -1.21 -12.66
C GLU A 22 2.78 -1.30 -12.00
N LEU A 23 3.21 -0.26 -11.27
CA LEU A 23 4.44 -0.30 -10.46
C LEU A 23 4.37 -1.37 -9.36
N MET A 24 3.21 -1.53 -8.72
CA MET A 24 2.99 -2.59 -7.73
C MET A 24 3.12 -3.99 -8.34
N ALA A 25 2.53 -4.23 -9.51
CA ALA A 25 2.74 -5.48 -10.23
C ALA A 25 4.22 -5.65 -10.63
N ALA A 26 4.84 -4.60 -11.18
CA ALA A 26 6.23 -4.63 -11.62
C ALA A 26 7.25 -4.80 -10.49
N PHE A 27 6.92 -4.47 -9.23
CA PHE A 27 7.83 -4.60 -8.07
C PHE A 27 7.27 -5.47 -6.93
N HIS A 28 6.53 -6.53 -7.26
CA HIS A 28 6.20 -7.61 -6.32
C HIS A 28 5.32 -7.18 -5.13
N GLY A 29 4.47 -6.15 -5.33
CA GLY A 29 3.52 -5.69 -4.32
C GLY A 29 4.15 -5.11 -3.05
N VAL A 30 5.44 -4.74 -3.06
CA VAL A 30 6.10 -4.17 -1.89
C VAL A 30 5.65 -2.72 -1.70
N GLU A 31 4.89 -2.48 -0.63
CA GLU A 31 4.30 -1.18 -0.28
C GLU A 31 5.32 -0.04 -0.13
N LEU A 32 6.59 -0.33 0.20
CA LEU A 32 7.66 0.68 0.22
C LEU A 32 7.76 1.43 -1.12
N PHE A 33 7.59 0.73 -2.25
CA PHE A 33 7.64 1.35 -3.57
C PHE A 33 6.44 2.25 -3.84
N TYR A 34 5.31 2.02 -3.19
CA TYR A 34 4.14 2.87 -3.32
C TYR A 34 4.43 4.27 -2.78
N SER A 35 4.92 4.35 -1.53
CA SER A 35 5.27 5.63 -0.90
C SER A 35 6.42 6.33 -1.61
N LEU A 36 7.42 5.57 -2.07
CA LEU A 36 8.51 6.09 -2.90
C LEU A 36 8.00 6.62 -4.24
N ALA A 37 7.14 5.89 -4.93
CA ALA A 37 6.59 6.29 -6.23
C ALA A 37 5.70 7.53 -6.10
N ILE A 38 4.89 7.67 -5.03
CA ILE A 38 4.18 8.92 -4.76
C ILE A 38 5.16 10.05 -4.50
N GLY A 39 6.21 9.83 -3.71
CA GLY A 39 7.27 10.81 -3.50
C GLY A 39 7.87 11.29 -4.82
N VAL A 40 8.24 10.35 -5.70
CA VAL A 40 8.79 10.65 -7.03
C VAL A 40 7.78 11.34 -7.94
N TRP A 41 6.50 10.96 -7.90
CA TRP A 41 5.43 11.63 -8.64
C TRP A 41 5.32 13.10 -8.26
N LEU A 42 5.32 13.38 -6.95
CA LEU A 42 5.27 14.74 -6.40
C LEU A 42 6.56 15.50 -6.71
N LEU A 43 7.72 14.84 -6.67
CA LEU A 43 9.00 15.44 -7.05
C LEU A 43 9.00 15.89 -8.52
N TRP A 44 8.56 15.04 -9.45
CA TRP A 44 8.50 15.38 -10.87
C TRP A 44 7.45 16.44 -11.17
N SER A 45 6.29 16.37 -10.52
CA SER A 45 5.24 17.38 -10.65
C SER A 45 5.70 18.73 -10.10
N GLY A 46 6.37 18.75 -8.95
CA GLY A 46 6.97 19.96 -8.36
C GLY A 46 8.09 20.53 -9.23
N THR A 47 8.94 19.66 -9.78
CA THR A 47 9.99 20.05 -10.73
C THR A 47 9.39 20.66 -11.98
N GLY A 48 8.37 20.02 -12.57
CA GLY A 48 7.62 20.54 -13.72
C GLY A 48 6.98 21.89 -13.45
N ALA A 49 6.42 22.09 -12.25
CA ALA A 49 5.84 23.37 -11.85
C ALA A 49 6.85 24.51 -11.71
N ILE A 50 8.13 24.21 -11.45
CA ILE A 50 9.21 25.20 -11.33
C ILE A 50 9.90 25.43 -12.69
N LEU A 51 10.00 24.37 -13.51
CA LEU A 51 10.58 24.41 -14.84
C LEU A 51 9.81 25.39 -15.74
N PHE A 52 10.51 25.98 -16.71
CA PHE A 52 9.94 26.90 -17.70
C PHE A 52 9.09 28.06 -17.14
N ARG A 53 9.30 28.47 -15.87
CA ARG A 53 8.57 29.58 -15.23
C ARG A 53 8.64 30.92 -15.96
N ARG A 54 9.63 31.13 -16.84
CA ARG A 54 9.80 32.36 -17.64
C ARG A 54 9.30 32.22 -19.09
N MET A 55 8.83 31.04 -19.48
CA MET A 55 8.38 30.80 -20.85
C MET A 55 7.04 31.47 -21.12
N ARG A 56 6.85 31.98 -22.34
CA ARG A 56 5.57 32.55 -22.77
C ARG A 56 4.53 31.45 -22.99
N ILE A 57 3.35 31.63 -22.39
CA ILE A 57 2.26 30.68 -22.43
C ILE A 57 1.52 30.83 -23.77
N SER A 58 1.33 29.73 -24.50
CA SER A 58 0.50 29.69 -25.71
C SER A 58 -0.47 28.51 -25.68
N ALA A 59 -1.65 28.68 -26.28
CA ALA A 59 -2.64 27.61 -26.39
C ALA A 59 -2.10 26.39 -27.16
N SER A 60 -1.24 26.62 -28.15
CA SER A 60 -0.58 25.57 -28.92
C SER A 60 0.43 24.78 -28.09
N ALA A 61 1.20 25.44 -27.21
CA ALA A 61 2.14 24.76 -26.31
C ALA A 61 1.38 23.88 -25.29
N MET A 62 0.29 24.38 -24.71
CA MET A 62 -0.57 23.58 -23.83
C MET A 62 -1.19 22.38 -24.57
N ALA A 63 -1.67 22.58 -25.81
CA ALA A 63 -2.22 21.51 -26.64
C ALA A 63 -1.17 20.42 -26.93
N LEU A 64 0.08 20.81 -27.18
CA LEU A 64 1.18 19.88 -27.42
C LEU A 64 1.53 19.06 -26.16
N LEU A 65 1.51 19.69 -24.98
CA LEU A 65 1.72 18.96 -23.71
C LEU A 65 0.61 17.93 -23.46
N PHE A 66 -0.65 18.28 -23.71
CA PHE A 66 -1.77 17.33 -23.64
C PHE A 66 -1.62 16.19 -24.67
N PHE A 67 -1.18 16.50 -25.89
CA PHE A 67 -0.86 15.47 -26.89
C PHE A 67 0.21 14.50 -26.40
N PHE A 68 1.33 15.03 -25.86
CA PHE A 68 2.40 14.22 -25.30
C PHE A 68 1.92 13.35 -24.14
N LEU A 69 1.17 13.93 -23.20
CA LEU A 69 0.59 13.20 -22.06
C LEU A 69 -0.35 12.08 -22.51
N GLY A 70 -1.13 12.31 -23.58
CA GLY A 70 -2.03 11.31 -24.14
C GLY A 70 -1.33 10.08 -24.73
N VAL A 71 -0.07 10.24 -25.16
CA VAL A 71 0.79 9.15 -25.63
C VAL A 71 1.57 8.53 -24.46
N ALA A 72 2.08 9.35 -23.54
CA ALA A 72 2.91 8.91 -22.43
C ALA A 72 2.20 7.89 -21.54
N LEU A 73 0.93 8.12 -21.18
CA LEU A 73 0.22 7.26 -20.23
C LEU A 73 0.08 5.79 -20.68
N PRO A 74 -0.41 5.47 -21.91
CA PRO A 74 -0.39 4.09 -22.40
C PRO A 74 1.02 3.52 -22.59
N LEU A 75 1.99 4.34 -23.00
CA LEU A 75 3.37 3.90 -23.17
C LEU A 75 4.04 3.56 -21.85
N ASP A 76 3.76 4.30 -20.77
CA ASP A 76 4.30 4.04 -19.43
C ASP A 76 3.81 2.67 -18.92
N VAL A 77 2.55 2.32 -19.16
CA VAL A 77 2.04 0.96 -18.83
C VAL A 77 2.81 -0.12 -19.57
N ILE A 78 3.06 0.06 -20.87
CA ILE A 78 3.82 -0.89 -21.68
C ILE A 78 5.27 -0.95 -21.21
N PHE A 79 5.89 0.19 -20.93
CA PHE A 79 7.24 0.31 -20.40
C PHE A 79 7.38 -0.47 -19.09
N LEU A 80 6.47 -0.25 -18.13
CA LEU A 80 6.48 -0.93 -16.84
C LEU A 80 6.29 -2.44 -16.96
N ARG A 81 5.49 -2.92 -17.92
CA ARG A 81 5.38 -4.36 -18.19
C ARG A 81 6.62 -4.94 -18.82
N SER A 82 7.30 -4.18 -19.69
CA SER A 82 8.53 -4.60 -20.38
C SER A 82 9.80 -4.50 -19.53
N CYS A 83 9.79 -3.70 -18.45
CA CYS A 83 11.00 -3.33 -17.74
C CYS A 83 11.77 -4.55 -17.21
N ARG A 84 11.09 -5.58 -16.72
CA ARG A 84 11.75 -6.80 -16.24
C ARG A 84 12.46 -7.54 -17.37
N THR A 85 11.83 -7.71 -18.52
CA THR A 85 12.46 -8.37 -19.68
C THR A 85 13.65 -7.58 -20.25
N SER A 86 13.64 -6.25 -20.11
CA SER A 86 14.70 -5.37 -20.62
C SER A 86 15.87 -5.21 -19.65
N PHE A 87 15.61 -5.20 -18.34
CA PHE A 87 16.62 -4.93 -17.30
C PHE A 87 17.04 -6.18 -16.50
N SER A 88 16.25 -7.27 -16.52
CA SER A 88 16.62 -8.56 -15.92
C SER A 88 16.84 -9.60 -17.02
N ALA A 89 17.98 -10.28 -16.98
CA ALA A 89 18.26 -11.40 -17.88
C ALA A 89 17.46 -12.67 -17.51
N VAL A 90 16.94 -12.76 -16.28
CA VAL A 90 16.28 -13.96 -15.74
C VAL A 90 14.82 -13.66 -15.42
N PRO A 91 13.85 -14.33 -16.09
CA PRO A 91 12.45 -14.26 -15.72
C PRO A 91 12.24 -14.67 -14.26
N GLY A 92 11.46 -13.90 -13.51
CA GLY A 92 11.19 -14.15 -12.08
C GLY A 92 12.27 -13.67 -11.10
N ALA A 93 13.42 -13.16 -11.58
CA ALA A 93 14.41 -12.56 -10.69
C ALA A 93 13.99 -11.15 -10.22
N TYR A 94 14.36 -10.79 -8.99
CA TYR A 94 14.22 -9.43 -8.51
C TYR A 94 15.14 -8.49 -9.29
N LEU A 95 14.59 -7.38 -9.79
CA LEU A 95 15.39 -6.27 -10.31
C LEU A 95 16.27 -5.69 -9.19
N SER A 96 17.46 -5.16 -9.51
CA SER A 96 18.29 -4.51 -8.51
C SER A 96 17.59 -3.25 -7.96
N PHE A 97 17.90 -2.83 -6.73
CA PHE A 97 17.28 -1.63 -6.14
C PHE A 97 17.49 -0.39 -7.04
N PHE A 98 18.68 -0.24 -7.61
CA PHE A 98 19.02 0.90 -8.45
C PHE A 98 18.28 0.86 -9.78
N ASP A 99 18.08 -0.33 -10.38
CA ASP A 99 17.26 -0.48 -11.57
C ASP A 99 15.80 -0.16 -11.27
N GLN A 100 15.26 -0.67 -10.15
CA GLN A 100 13.90 -0.35 -9.72
C GLN A 100 13.71 1.15 -9.50
N MET A 101 14.63 1.81 -8.79
CA MET A 101 14.61 3.26 -8.59
C MET A 101 14.72 4.02 -9.92
N GLY A 102 15.61 3.59 -10.81
CA GLY A 102 15.76 4.16 -12.16
C GLY A 102 14.48 4.03 -12.98
N ILE A 103 13.81 2.87 -12.92
CA ILE A 103 12.53 2.62 -13.60
C ILE A 103 11.41 3.49 -13.00
N VAL A 104 11.31 3.61 -11.67
CA VAL A 104 10.34 4.53 -11.03
C VAL A 104 10.57 5.97 -11.48
N LEU A 105 11.82 6.43 -11.42
CA LEU A 105 12.18 7.79 -11.85
C LEU A 105 11.86 8.00 -13.33
N ALA A 106 12.19 7.05 -14.21
CA ALA A 106 11.96 7.14 -15.64
C ALA A 106 10.47 7.07 -16.02
N ALA A 107 9.71 6.13 -15.44
CA ALA A 107 8.30 5.94 -15.75
C ALA A 107 7.43 7.13 -15.29
N LEU A 108 7.78 7.77 -14.17
CA LEU A 108 6.98 8.87 -13.63
C LEU A 108 7.38 10.24 -14.20
N LEU A 109 8.54 10.36 -14.85
CA LEU A 109 9.06 11.62 -15.37
C LEU A 109 8.17 12.23 -16.46
N PRO A 110 7.77 11.52 -17.53
CA PRO A 110 6.97 12.08 -18.62
C PRO A 110 5.66 12.68 -18.13
N VAL A 111 4.95 11.93 -17.29
CA VAL A 111 3.62 12.29 -16.79
C VAL A 111 3.72 13.36 -15.70
N GLY A 112 4.59 13.18 -14.70
CA GLY A 112 4.75 14.10 -13.58
C GLY A 112 5.18 15.50 -14.03
N VAL A 113 6.25 15.59 -14.83
CA VAL A 113 6.73 16.90 -15.33
C VAL A 113 5.67 17.59 -16.20
N SER A 114 4.98 16.84 -17.06
CA SER A 114 3.94 17.39 -17.93
C SER A 114 2.74 17.92 -17.15
N LEU A 115 2.27 17.19 -16.13
CA LEU A 115 1.17 17.63 -15.27
C LEU A 115 1.54 18.89 -14.48
N GLY A 116 2.74 18.92 -13.89
CA GLY A 116 3.25 20.10 -13.18
C GLY A 116 3.34 21.35 -14.07
N LEU A 117 3.84 21.20 -15.29
CA LEU A 117 3.90 22.27 -16.29
C LEU A 117 2.50 22.72 -16.72
N LEU A 118 1.60 21.77 -17.01
CA LEU A 118 0.22 22.04 -17.41
C LEU A 118 -0.52 22.83 -16.32
N PHE A 119 -0.39 22.45 -15.05
CA PHE A 119 -0.97 23.19 -13.93
C PHE A 119 -0.40 24.60 -13.85
N GLN A 120 0.93 24.74 -13.84
CA GLN A 120 1.60 26.04 -13.77
C GLN A 120 1.11 26.99 -14.89
N TRP A 121 1.06 26.52 -16.15
CA TRP A 121 0.62 27.32 -17.28
C TRP A 121 -0.87 27.65 -17.22
N ALA A 122 -1.72 26.69 -16.84
CA ALA A 122 -3.15 26.92 -16.70
C ALA A 122 -3.49 27.88 -15.55
N ALA A 123 -2.75 27.79 -14.44
CA ALA A 123 -2.91 28.65 -13.26
C ALA A 123 -2.46 30.09 -13.56
N ARG A 124 -1.28 30.29 -14.17
CA ARG A 124 -0.81 31.63 -14.58
C ARG A 124 -1.72 32.29 -15.59
N PHE A 125 -2.19 31.54 -16.59
CA PHE A 125 -3.14 32.07 -17.56
C PHE A 125 -4.49 32.45 -16.93
N SER A 126 -4.89 31.74 -15.86
CA SER A 126 -6.08 32.09 -15.08
C SER A 126 -5.83 33.32 -14.19
N ALA A 127 -4.61 33.46 -13.64
CA ALA A 127 -4.18 34.61 -12.86
C ALA A 127 -4.18 35.91 -13.66
N GLY A 128 -3.68 35.89 -14.91
CA GLY A 128 -3.77 37.03 -15.83
C GLY A 128 -5.20 37.45 -16.20
N ARG A 129 -6.22 36.65 -15.86
CA ARG A 129 -7.65 36.97 -15.99
C ARG A 129 -8.33 37.33 -14.66
N GLY A 130 -7.54 37.64 -13.63
CA GLY A 130 -8.02 38.10 -12.33
C GLY A 130 -8.48 36.99 -11.38
N ARG A 131 -8.13 35.72 -11.63
CA ARG A 131 -8.40 34.62 -10.69
C ARG A 131 -7.23 34.36 -9.76
N SER A 132 -7.51 33.95 -8.53
CA SER A 132 -6.47 33.61 -7.56
C SER A 132 -5.84 32.24 -7.83
N LEU A 133 -4.59 32.06 -7.41
CA LEU A 133 -3.94 30.74 -7.35
C LEU A 133 -4.76 29.75 -6.53
N THR A 134 -5.34 30.20 -5.42
CA THR A 134 -6.24 29.42 -4.56
C THR A 134 -7.42 28.84 -5.34
N SER A 135 -8.04 29.62 -6.23
CA SER A 135 -9.15 29.15 -7.05
C SER A 135 -8.72 28.13 -8.12
N ALA A 136 -7.51 28.28 -8.67
CA ALA A 136 -6.96 27.32 -9.62
C ALA A 136 -6.67 25.97 -8.95
N TYR A 137 -6.07 26.00 -7.75
CA TYR A 137 -5.85 24.83 -6.92
C TYR A 137 -7.17 24.13 -6.54
N ALA A 138 -8.20 24.89 -6.14
CA ALA A 138 -9.51 24.32 -5.82
C ALA A 138 -10.16 23.56 -7.00
N ILE A 139 -10.03 24.08 -8.23
CA ILE A 139 -10.57 23.44 -9.44
C ILE A 139 -9.78 22.19 -9.80
N GLU A 140 -8.46 22.22 -9.66
CA GLU A 140 -7.60 21.04 -9.84
C GLU A 140 -7.94 19.96 -8.82
N SER A 141 -8.01 20.29 -7.53
CA SER A 141 -8.40 19.32 -6.48
C SER A 141 -9.80 18.74 -6.72
N ALA A 142 -10.75 19.55 -7.23
CA ALA A 142 -12.05 19.05 -7.64
C ALA A 142 -11.95 18.08 -8.83
N GLY A 143 -11.08 18.35 -9.81
CA GLY A 143 -10.75 17.39 -10.86
C GLY A 143 -10.20 16.08 -10.29
N GLY A 144 -9.27 16.19 -9.33
CA GLY A 144 -8.66 15.05 -8.65
C GLY A 144 -9.67 14.20 -7.87
N LEU A 145 -10.62 14.84 -7.19
CA LEU A 145 -11.78 14.18 -6.56
C LEU A 145 -12.52 13.27 -7.56
N PHE A 146 -12.90 13.79 -8.72
CA PHE A 146 -13.60 12.99 -9.73
C PHE A 146 -12.71 11.94 -10.39
N GLY A 147 -11.40 12.20 -10.53
CA GLY A 147 -10.43 11.22 -11.01
C GLY A 147 -10.27 10.03 -10.06
N GLY A 148 -10.18 10.31 -8.75
CA GLY A 148 -10.16 9.31 -7.69
C GLY A 148 -11.44 8.47 -7.68
N LEU A 149 -12.61 9.11 -7.70
CA LEU A 149 -13.90 8.42 -7.72
C LEU A 149 -14.07 7.56 -8.99
N ALA A 150 -13.67 8.09 -10.15
CA ALA A 150 -13.69 7.35 -11.40
C ALA A 150 -12.81 6.10 -11.34
N SER A 151 -11.60 6.21 -10.76
CA SER A 151 -10.72 5.04 -10.60
C SER A 151 -11.37 3.95 -9.75
N ALA A 152 -11.98 4.29 -8.61
CA ALA A 152 -12.69 3.33 -7.75
C ALA A 152 -13.84 2.63 -8.50
N LEU A 153 -14.68 3.39 -9.21
CA LEU A 153 -15.82 2.85 -9.96
C LEU A 153 -15.38 1.95 -11.12
N PHE A 154 -14.34 2.33 -11.86
CA PHE A 154 -13.87 1.53 -12.99
C PHE A 154 -13.31 0.17 -12.54
N PHE A 155 -12.58 0.09 -11.43
CA PHE A 155 -12.10 -1.19 -10.90
C PHE A 155 -13.21 -2.04 -10.32
N TYR A 156 -14.22 -1.42 -9.70
CA TYR A 156 -15.42 -2.11 -9.29
C TYR A 156 -16.10 -2.80 -10.48
N TRP A 157 -16.20 -2.12 -11.63
CA TRP A 157 -16.71 -2.70 -12.87
C TRP A 157 -15.73 -3.64 -13.62
N GLY A 158 -14.52 -3.86 -13.10
CA GLY A 158 -13.56 -4.82 -13.65
C GLY A 158 -12.76 -4.32 -14.86
N PHE A 159 -12.64 -3.00 -15.05
CA PHE A 159 -11.77 -2.44 -16.08
C PHE A 159 -10.30 -2.77 -15.77
N GLN A 160 -9.56 -3.24 -16.77
CA GLN A 160 -8.13 -3.52 -16.66
C GLN A 160 -7.33 -2.22 -16.67
N ASN A 161 -6.16 -2.21 -16.03
CA ASN A 161 -5.29 -1.03 -15.92
C ASN A 161 -4.94 -0.43 -17.29
N PHE A 162 -4.68 -1.27 -18.30
CA PHE A 162 -4.37 -0.81 -19.66
C PHE A 162 -5.52 -0.02 -20.31
N VAL A 163 -6.76 -0.45 -20.09
CA VAL A 163 -7.95 0.25 -20.61
C VAL A 163 -8.06 1.63 -19.97
N LEU A 164 -7.77 1.75 -18.67
CA LEU A 164 -7.79 3.04 -17.97
C LEU A 164 -6.70 3.99 -18.47
N ALA A 165 -5.51 3.47 -18.79
CA ALA A 165 -4.46 4.28 -19.43
C ALA A 165 -4.92 4.84 -20.79
N LEU A 166 -5.62 4.02 -21.59
CA LEU A 166 -6.22 4.49 -22.85
C LEU A 166 -7.29 5.57 -22.59
N ILE A 167 -8.14 5.41 -21.57
CA ILE A 167 -9.15 6.43 -21.20
C ILE A 167 -8.48 7.74 -20.81
N CYS A 168 -7.43 7.72 -20.00
CA CYS A 168 -6.67 8.93 -19.69
C CYS A 168 -6.08 9.55 -20.96
N GLY A 169 -5.55 8.73 -21.86
CA GLY A 169 -5.07 9.15 -23.18
C GLY A 169 -6.15 9.89 -23.98
N LEU A 170 -7.35 9.32 -24.07
CA LEU A 170 -8.49 9.94 -24.76
C LEU A 170 -8.87 11.29 -24.15
N VAL A 171 -8.95 11.38 -22.82
CA VAL A 171 -9.25 12.65 -22.11
C VAL A 171 -8.19 13.71 -22.42
N CYS A 172 -6.91 13.34 -22.45
CA CYS A 172 -5.82 14.25 -22.82
C CYS A 172 -6.01 14.81 -24.22
N LEU A 173 -6.42 14.00 -25.20
CA LEU A 173 -6.57 14.43 -26.58
C LEU A 173 -7.88 15.20 -26.82
N ILE A 174 -8.92 14.99 -26.01
CA ILE A 174 -10.19 15.72 -26.14
C ILE A 174 -10.05 17.18 -25.66
N VAL A 175 -9.30 17.43 -24.58
CA VAL A 175 -9.20 18.76 -23.96
C VAL A 175 -8.71 19.86 -24.92
N PRO A 176 -7.64 19.65 -25.72
CA PRO A 176 -7.15 20.65 -26.67
C PRO A 176 -8.09 20.97 -27.82
N LEU A 177 -9.08 20.12 -28.13
CA LEU A 177 -10.04 20.38 -29.21
C LEU A 177 -10.91 21.61 -28.92
N PHE A 178 -11.07 21.96 -27.64
CA PHE A 178 -11.82 23.14 -27.21
C PHE A 178 -10.98 24.44 -27.20
N TYR A 179 -9.71 24.39 -27.60
CA TYR A 179 -8.85 25.58 -27.59
C TYR A 179 -8.93 26.34 -28.92
N ALA A 180 -9.25 27.63 -28.82
CA ALA A 180 -9.11 28.55 -29.95
C ALA A 180 -7.64 28.92 -30.18
N GLY A 181 -7.24 29.11 -31.44
CA GLY A 181 -5.87 29.54 -31.80
C GLY A 181 -4.81 28.44 -31.81
N VAL A 182 -5.19 27.16 -31.75
CA VAL A 182 -4.26 26.04 -31.92
C VAL A 182 -3.87 25.87 -33.39
N ALA A 183 -2.59 25.68 -33.65
CA ALA A 183 -2.06 25.42 -34.99
C ALA A 183 -2.79 24.25 -35.68
N ARG A 184 -3.06 24.37 -36.98
CA ARG A 184 -3.85 23.37 -37.74
C ARG A 184 -3.21 21.99 -37.71
N TRP A 185 -1.89 21.90 -37.83
CA TRP A 185 -1.17 20.63 -37.80
C TRP A 185 -1.32 19.91 -36.44
N ILE A 186 -1.23 20.63 -35.32
CA ILE A 186 -1.44 20.06 -33.97
C ILE A 186 -2.85 19.48 -33.85
N ARG A 187 -3.87 20.20 -34.35
CA ARG A 187 -5.26 19.71 -34.34
C ARG A 187 -5.45 18.45 -35.19
N LEU A 188 -4.85 18.40 -36.38
CA LEU A 188 -4.91 17.21 -37.24
C LEU A 188 -4.18 16.02 -36.61
N SER A 189 -2.98 16.21 -36.08
CA SER A 189 -2.23 15.18 -35.37
C SER A 189 -2.98 14.66 -34.14
N ASN A 190 -3.61 15.56 -33.38
CA ASN A 190 -4.42 15.21 -32.22
C ASN A 190 -5.68 14.42 -32.61
N GLY A 191 -6.35 14.81 -33.70
CA GLY A 191 -7.50 14.07 -34.24
C GLY A 191 -7.12 12.67 -34.74
N LEU A 192 -5.98 12.55 -35.44
CA LEU A 192 -5.47 11.26 -35.90
C LEU A 192 -5.12 10.34 -34.72
N LEU A 193 -4.39 10.84 -33.73
CA LEU A 193 -4.03 10.06 -32.55
C LEU A 193 -5.28 9.65 -31.74
N LEU A 194 -6.29 10.52 -31.65
CA LEU A 194 -7.57 10.20 -31.00
C LEU A 194 -8.25 9.01 -31.70
N LEU A 195 -8.31 9.01 -33.04
CA LEU A 195 -8.84 7.88 -33.80
C LEU A 195 -8.02 6.60 -33.59
N THR A 196 -6.69 6.71 -33.53
CA THR A 196 -5.80 5.58 -33.24
C THR A 196 -6.06 5.01 -31.85
N LEU A 197 -6.17 5.83 -30.80
CA LEU A 197 -6.47 5.37 -29.44
C LEU A 197 -7.88 4.75 -29.33
N LEU A 198 -8.87 5.32 -30.01
CA LEU A 198 -10.22 4.73 -30.09
C LEU A 198 -10.20 3.37 -30.77
N SER A 199 -9.41 3.22 -31.84
CA SER A 199 -9.24 1.93 -32.53
C SER A 199 -8.53 0.89 -31.64
N SER A 200 -7.52 1.33 -30.88
CA SER A 200 -6.81 0.48 -29.90
C SER A 200 -7.72 -0.03 -28.78
N PHE A 201 -8.83 0.64 -28.48
CA PHE A 201 -9.80 0.19 -27.49
C PHE A 201 -10.40 -1.19 -27.85
N PHE A 202 -10.68 -1.44 -29.13
CA PHE A 202 -11.18 -2.74 -29.62
C PHE A 202 -10.14 -3.85 -29.55
N LEU A 203 -8.85 -3.49 -29.54
CA LEU A 203 -7.72 -4.42 -29.44
C LEU A 203 -7.18 -4.54 -28.01
N SER A 204 -7.73 -3.77 -27.06
CA SER A 204 -7.19 -3.60 -25.71
C SER A 204 -7.01 -4.94 -24.98
N ALA A 205 -8.01 -5.83 -25.01
CA ALA A 205 -7.93 -7.14 -24.37
C ALA A 205 -6.80 -8.02 -24.93
N ARG A 206 -6.50 -7.93 -26.23
CA ARG A 206 -5.40 -8.67 -26.86
C ARG A 206 -4.04 -8.07 -26.51
N LEU A 207 -3.94 -6.74 -26.51
CA LEU A 207 -2.71 -6.02 -26.15
C LEU A 207 -2.37 -6.21 -24.67
N ASP A 208 -3.37 -6.15 -23.80
CA ASP A 208 -3.23 -6.37 -22.37
C ASP A 208 -2.67 -7.77 -22.10
N ARG A 209 -3.31 -8.82 -22.64
CA ARG A 209 -2.80 -10.19 -22.52
C ARG A 209 -1.39 -10.37 -23.08
N ARG A 210 -1.09 -9.80 -24.25
CA ARG A 210 0.23 -9.94 -24.89
C ARG A 210 1.34 -9.27 -24.09
N THR A 211 1.09 -8.07 -23.57
CA THR A 211 2.08 -7.34 -22.76
C THR A 211 2.28 -7.99 -21.40
N SER A 212 1.23 -8.54 -20.79
CA SER A 212 1.35 -9.30 -19.54
C SER A 212 2.09 -10.64 -19.71
N ALA A 213 1.96 -11.28 -20.89
CA ALA A 213 2.65 -12.55 -21.17
C ALA A 213 4.18 -12.41 -21.26
N TRP A 214 4.72 -11.18 -21.39
CA TRP A 214 6.17 -10.97 -21.40
C TRP A 214 6.87 -11.40 -20.11
N ASN A 215 6.19 -11.26 -18.97
CA ASN A 215 6.73 -11.66 -17.67
C ASN A 215 6.36 -13.10 -17.28
N HIS A 216 5.42 -13.70 -18.00
CA HIS A 216 4.77 -14.96 -17.64
C HIS A 216 4.75 -15.92 -18.82
N GLN A 217 5.74 -16.80 -18.88
CA GLN A 217 5.75 -17.88 -19.88
C GLN A 217 4.55 -18.81 -19.62
N GLY A 218 3.85 -19.22 -20.70
CA GLY A 218 2.66 -20.07 -20.57
C GLY A 218 1.46 -19.38 -19.91
N LEU A 219 1.34 -18.05 -20.01
CA LEU A 219 0.20 -17.31 -19.46
C LEU A 219 -1.13 -17.81 -20.03
N ILE A 220 -1.97 -18.37 -19.16
CA ILE A 220 -3.31 -18.86 -19.49
C ILE A 220 -4.34 -17.73 -19.31
N ALA A 221 -4.29 -17.06 -18.15
CA ALA A 221 -5.24 -16.03 -17.78
C ALA A 221 -4.56 -14.92 -16.96
N VAL A 222 -4.97 -13.67 -17.19
CA VAL A 222 -4.57 -12.51 -16.39
C VAL A 222 -5.79 -11.63 -16.15
N ARG A 223 -5.99 -11.16 -14.92
CA ARG A 223 -7.01 -10.17 -14.58
C ARG A 223 -6.56 -9.28 -13.43
N ASP A 224 -6.79 -7.98 -13.58
CA ASP A 224 -6.73 -7.02 -12.47
C ASP A 224 -7.97 -7.18 -11.57
N THR A 225 -7.76 -7.39 -10.28
CA THR A 225 -8.80 -7.44 -9.24
C THR A 225 -8.74 -6.19 -8.33
N PRO A 226 -9.73 -5.98 -7.44
CA PRO A 226 -9.65 -4.96 -6.40
C PRO A 226 -8.62 -5.25 -5.30
N TYR A 227 -7.85 -6.34 -5.38
CA TYR A 227 -6.79 -6.68 -4.42
C TYR A 227 -5.39 -6.68 -5.06
N GLY A 228 -5.32 -7.11 -6.31
CA GLY A 228 -4.07 -7.17 -7.07
C GLY A 228 -4.29 -7.74 -8.48
N ARG A 229 -3.23 -7.79 -9.27
CA ARG A 229 -3.24 -8.49 -10.55
C ARG A 229 -3.02 -9.97 -10.32
N ILE A 230 -3.97 -10.80 -10.73
CA ILE A 230 -3.84 -12.25 -10.72
C ILE A 230 -3.38 -12.70 -12.11
N ALA A 231 -2.33 -13.50 -12.17
CA ALA A 231 -1.86 -14.17 -13.36
C ALA A 231 -1.76 -15.68 -13.11
N VAL A 232 -2.29 -16.47 -14.03
CA VAL A 232 -2.25 -17.93 -14.00
C VAL A 232 -1.44 -18.40 -15.18
N THR A 233 -0.36 -19.14 -14.92
CA THR A 233 0.45 -19.78 -15.93
C THR A 233 0.29 -21.28 -15.87
N GLY A 234 0.45 -21.93 -17.02
CA GLY A 234 0.56 -23.38 -17.12
C GLY A 234 1.77 -23.75 -17.94
N LEU A 235 2.66 -24.54 -17.34
CA LEU A 235 3.80 -25.12 -18.03
C LEU A 235 3.82 -26.61 -17.73
N LEU A 236 3.76 -27.43 -18.78
CA LEU A 236 3.55 -28.87 -18.68
C LEU A 236 2.26 -29.16 -17.89
N ASP A 237 2.37 -29.74 -16.69
CA ASP A 237 1.26 -30.04 -15.78
C ASP A 237 1.31 -29.22 -14.48
N GLN A 238 2.19 -28.22 -14.41
CA GLN A 238 2.29 -27.32 -13.27
C GLN A 238 1.49 -26.06 -13.55
N ILE A 239 0.57 -25.75 -12.64
CA ILE A 239 -0.13 -24.47 -12.61
C ILE A 239 0.56 -23.61 -11.56
N SER A 240 0.89 -22.39 -11.94
CA SER A 240 1.45 -21.39 -11.02
C SER A 240 0.56 -20.16 -11.01
N VAL A 241 0.21 -19.73 -9.80
CA VAL A 241 -0.65 -18.58 -9.57
C VAL A 241 0.19 -17.46 -8.98
N PHE A 242 0.13 -16.29 -9.62
CA PHE A 242 0.87 -15.12 -9.22
C PHE A 242 -0.10 -13.99 -8.85
N GLU A 243 0.21 -13.27 -7.78
CA GLU A 243 -0.41 -12.00 -7.44
C GLU A 243 0.64 -10.89 -7.49
N ASN A 244 0.38 -9.85 -8.28
CA ASN A 244 1.34 -8.75 -8.51
C ASN A 244 2.74 -9.27 -8.88
N ASP A 245 2.78 -10.31 -9.73
CA ASP A 245 3.97 -11.03 -10.18
C ASP A 245 4.79 -11.71 -9.06
N VAL A 246 4.22 -11.89 -7.86
CA VAL A 246 4.75 -12.76 -6.79
C VAL A 246 4.06 -14.11 -6.89
N LEU A 247 4.85 -15.19 -6.86
CA LEU A 247 4.29 -16.54 -6.80
C LEU A 247 3.54 -16.72 -5.48
N LEU A 248 2.23 -16.94 -5.56
CA LEU A 248 1.42 -17.28 -4.39
C LEU A 248 1.56 -18.76 -4.07
N PHE A 249 1.34 -19.61 -5.07
CA PHE A 249 1.51 -21.05 -4.97
C PHE A 249 1.65 -21.68 -6.35
N GLU A 250 2.08 -22.93 -6.34
CA GLU A 250 2.08 -23.82 -7.50
C GLU A 250 1.59 -25.21 -7.09
N THR A 251 1.14 -26.00 -8.06
CA THR A 251 0.36 -27.22 -7.79
C THR A 251 1.17 -28.51 -7.60
N GLN A 252 2.49 -28.48 -7.81
CA GLN A 252 3.37 -29.66 -7.75
C GLN A 252 4.17 -29.76 -6.44
N GLY A 253 4.36 -28.64 -5.73
CA GLY A 253 5.03 -28.56 -4.45
C GLY A 253 4.35 -29.37 -3.36
N LYS A 254 5.16 -29.83 -2.39
CA LYS A 254 4.72 -30.69 -1.29
C LYS A 254 4.72 -29.99 0.07
N GLU A 255 4.95 -28.68 0.09
CA GLU A 255 4.98 -27.87 1.31
C GLU A 255 3.62 -27.86 2.03
N VAL A 256 2.52 -27.97 1.28
CA VAL A 256 1.16 -28.10 1.83
C VAL A 256 0.97 -29.35 2.67
N GLU A 257 1.68 -30.45 2.38
CA GLU A 257 1.67 -31.66 3.22
C GLU A 257 2.24 -31.34 4.61
N THR A 258 3.38 -30.65 4.66
CA THR A 258 4.03 -30.23 5.91
C THR A 258 3.13 -29.28 6.72
N PHE A 259 2.54 -28.29 6.06
CA PHE A 259 1.69 -27.30 6.71
C PHE A 259 0.35 -27.88 7.21
N GLY A 260 -0.26 -28.80 6.46
CA GLY A 260 -1.49 -29.47 6.86
C GLY A 260 -1.27 -30.55 7.93
N HIS A 261 -0.30 -31.44 7.72
CA HIS A 261 -0.16 -32.64 8.55
C HIS A 261 0.53 -32.39 9.89
N LEU A 262 1.57 -31.55 9.96
CA LEU A 262 2.29 -31.40 11.23
C LEU A 262 1.41 -30.84 12.35
N PRO A 263 0.60 -29.78 12.13
CA PRO A 263 -0.36 -29.32 13.14
C PRO A 263 -1.45 -30.35 13.45
N ALA A 264 -1.98 -31.02 12.42
CA ALA A 264 -3.05 -31.99 12.59
C ALA A 264 -2.59 -33.24 13.36
N LEU A 265 -1.38 -33.74 13.11
CA LEU A 265 -0.80 -34.86 13.86
C LEU A 265 -0.45 -34.48 15.30
N GLN A 266 -0.21 -33.19 15.55
CA GLN A 266 0.06 -32.67 16.89
C GLN A 266 -1.19 -32.57 17.76
N HIS A 267 -2.36 -32.30 17.15
CA HIS A 267 -3.64 -32.19 17.85
C HIS A 267 -3.98 -33.46 18.64
N GLN A 268 -4.35 -33.29 19.92
CA GLN A 268 -4.71 -34.40 20.79
C GLN A 268 -6.20 -34.72 20.61
N GLY A 269 -6.50 -35.82 19.93
CA GLY A 269 -7.88 -36.28 19.70
C GLY A 269 -8.32 -36.14 18.25
N SER A 270 -9.63 -36.25 18.03
CA SER A 270 -10.22 -36.22 16.69
C SER A 270 -10.43 -34.79 16.21
N ILE A 271 -10.04 -34.50 14.97
CA ILE A 271 -10.23 -33.18 14.34
C ILE A 271 -11.59 -33.18 13.67
N ARG A 272 -12.55 -32.41 14.21
CA ARG A 272 -13.92 -32.35 13.72
C ARG A 272 -14.20 -31.06 12.96
N LYS A 273 -13.69 -29.92 13.43
CA LYS A 273 -13.93 -28.62 12.81
C LYS A 273 -12.62 -27.91 12.52
N ILE A 274 -12.43 -27.54 11.25
CA ILE A 274 -11.23 -26.87 10.77
C ILE A 274 -11.63 -25.52 10.18
N LEU A 275 -10.85 -24.49 10.50
CA LEU A 275 -10.91 -23.19 9.83
C LEU A 275 -9.65 -23.01 9.00
N VAL A 276 -9.80 -22.68 7.72
CA VAL A 276 -8.69 -22.36 6.83
C VAL A 276 -8.87 -20.94 6.31
N LEU A 277 -7.89 -20.08 6.56
CA LEU A 277 -7.84 -18.71 6.06
C LEU A 277 -6.88 -18.67 4.87
N GLY A 278 -7.37 -18.47 3.65
CA GLY A 278 -6.63 -18.81 2.44
C GLY A 278 -6.80 -20.30 2.08
N GLY A 279 -5.81 -20.89 1.41
CA GLY A 279 -5.72 -22.36 1.23
C GLY A 279 -6.11 -22.91 -0.14
N LEU A 280 -6.20 -22.02 -1.14
CA LEU A 280 -6.36 -22.39 -2.56
C LEU A 280 -5.18 -23.23 -3.10
N ASP A 281 -4.05 -23.25 -2.39
CA ASP A 281 -2.80 -23.95 -2.71
C ASP A 281 -2.82 -25.47 -2.57
N GLY A 282 -3.96 -26.05 -2.16
CA GLY A 282 -4.09 -27.49 -1.90
C GLY A 282 -4.09 -27.87 -0.43
N THR A 283 -3.93 -26.90 0.49
CA THR A 283 -4.04 -27.14 1.94
C THR A 283 -5.33 -27.88 2.32
N ILE A 284 -6.47 -27.54 1.70
CA ILE A 284 -7.76 -28.20 1.96
C ILE A 284 -7.77 -29.67 1.54
N GLN A 285 -7.10 -30.02 0.44
CA GLN A 285 -6.98 -31.40 -0.04
C GLN A 285 -6.32 -32.31 1.02
N GLU A 286 -5.30 -31.79 1.71
CA GLU A 286 -4.58 -32.51 2.76
C GLU A 286 -5.40 -32.64 4.04
N LEU A 287 -6.17 -31.61 4.40
CA LEU A 287 -6.97 -31.59 5.62
C LEU A 287 -8.22 -32.47 5.55
N ILE A 288 -8.80 -32.66 4.37
CA ILE A 288 -9.93 -33.58 4.17
C ILE A 288 -9.55 -35.03 4.53
N LYS A 289 -8.27 -35.41 4.44
CA LYS A 289 -7.79 -36.77 4.79
C LYS A 289 -8.01 -37.12 6.27
N TYR A 290 -8.26 -36.13 7.13
CA TYR A 290 -8.59 -36.32 8.54
C TYR A 290 -10.08 -36.57 8.80
N ASN A 291 -10.90 -36.62 7.74
CA ASN A 291 -12.35 -36.82 7.78
C ASN A 291 -13.08 -35.89 8.79
N PRO A 292 -12.88 -34.57 8.70
CA PRO A 292 -13.56 -33.62 9.58
C PRO A 292 -15.06 -33.56 9.29
N ASP A 293 -15.85 -33.12 10.28
CA ASP A 293 -17.27 -32.85 10.12
C ASP A 293 -17.52 -31.56 9.31
N ARG A 294 -16.60 -30.60 9.40
CA ARG A 294 -16.71 -29.28 8.78
C ARG A 294 -15.34 -28.65 8.50
N ILE A 295 -15.17 -28.09 7.31
CA ILE A 295 -14.06 -27.19 6.98
C ILE A 295 -14.65 -25.84 6.54
N ASP A 296 -14.48 -24.81 7.35
CA ASP A 296 -14.80 -23.44 6.95
C ASP A 296 -13.60 -22.85 6.22
N TRP A 297 -13.75 -22.59 4.93
CA TRP A 297 -12.74 -22.01 4.05
C TRP A 297 -13.06 -20.55 3.81
N ILE A 298 -12.20 -19.66 4.30
CA ILE A 298 -12.41 -18.22 4.25
C ILE A 298 -11.42 -17.60 3.27
N GLU A 299 -11.94 -16.88 2.29
CA GLU A 299 -11.15 -16.16 1.30
C GLU A 299 -11.60 -14.72 1.19
N LEU A 300 -10.64 -13.83 0.95
CA LEU A 300 -10.91 -12.41 0.75
C LEU A 300 -11.27 -12.12 -0.71
N ASN A 301 -10.55 -12.72 -1.66
CA ASN A 301 -10.65 -12.39 -3.08
C ASN A 301 -11.46 -13.43 -3.86
N GLY A 302 -12.79 -13.28 -3.88
CA GLY A 302 -13.65 -14.18 -4.67
C GLY A 302 -13.33 -14.21 -6.18
N ARG A 303 -12.85 -13.08 -6.74
CA ARG A 303 -12.47 -12.99 -8.16
C ARG A 303 -11.24 -13.85 -8.50
N GLU A 304 -10.34 -14.05 -7.53
CA GLU A 304 -9.20 -14.95 -7.68
C GLU A 304 -9.67 -16.40 -7.79
N ILE A 305 -10.55 -16.84 -6.89
CA ILE A 305 -11.09 -18.20 -6.90
C ILE A 305 -11.80 -18.48 -8.23
N ASP A 306 -12.72 -17.61 -8.65
CA ASP A 306 -13.45 -17.75 -9.92
C ASP A 306 -12.53 -17.87 -11.13
N MET A 307 -11.37 -17.20 -11.07
CA MET A 307 -10.38 -17.18 -12.13
C MET A 307 -9.47 -18.42 -12.10
N VAL A 308 -9.05 -18.88 -10.92
CA VAL A 308 -8.03 -19.92 -10.75
C VAL A 308 -8.64 -21.33 -10.76
N LEU A 309 -9.82 -21.49 -10.15
CA LEU A 309 -10.48 -22.79 -9.95
C LEU A 309 -10.61 -23.64 -11.23
N PRO A 310 -10.93 -23.08 -12.41
CA PRO A 310 -11.04 -23.87 -13.65
C PRO A 310 -9.71 -24.46 -14.14
N PHE A 311 -8.58 -23.95 -13.68
CA PHE A 311 -7.25 -24.37 -14.11
C PHE A 311 -6.57 -25.31 -13.13
N LEU A 312 -7.05 -25.39 -11.88
CA LEU A 312 -6.46 -26.27 -10.87
C LEU A 312 -6.59 -27.75 -11.25
N PRO A 313 -5.64 -28.61 -10.84
CA PRO A 313 -5.76 -30.05 -11.00
C PRO A 313 -7.08 -30.57 -10.45
N GLU A 314 -7.65 -31.57 -11.13
CA GLU A 314 -8.98 -32.09 -10.81
C GLU A 314 -9.10 -32.51 -9.34
N GLN A 315 -8.05 -33.13 -8.78
CA GLN A 315 -8.03 -33.57 -7.38
C GLN A 315 -8.15 -32.39 -6.39
N VAL A 316 -7.47 -31.29 -6.67
CA VAL A 316 -7.53 -30.05 -5.86
C VAL A 316 -8.92 -29.43 -6.01
N SER A 317 -9.40 -29.25 -7.24
CA SER A 317 -10.70 -28.64 -7.52
C SER A 317 -11.88 -29.43 -6.92
N GLN A 318 -11.82 -30.77 -7.00
CA GLN A 318 -12.79 -31.65 -6.35
C GLN A 318 -12.72 -31.54 -4.83
N SER A 319 -11.53 -31.36 -4.23
CA SER A 319 -11.40 -31.22 -2.78
C SER A 319 -12.14 -29.99 -2.25
N LEU A 320 -12.10 -28.88 -3.00
CA LEU A 320 -12.72 -27.60 -2.63
C LEU A 320 -14.26 -27.62 -2.71
N SER A 321 -14.83 -28.53 -3.51
CA SER A 321 -16.28 -28.66 -3.73
C SER A 321 -16.93 -29.81 -2.96
N ARG A 322 -16.13 -30.63 -2.25
CA ARG A 322 -16.65 -31.74 -1.44
C ARG A 322 -17.28 -31.24 -0.15
N LYS A 323 -18.39 -31.86 0.27
CA LYS A 323 -18.76 -31.86 1.69
C LYS A 323 -17.63 -32.59 2.42
N PRO A 324 -16.95 -31.97 3.40
CA PRO A 324 -17.46 -31.01 4.38
C PRO A 324 -17.02 -29.53 4.21
N VAL A 325 -16.50 -29.12 3.06
CA VAL A 325 -15.94 -27.77 2.81
C VAL A 325 -17.04 -26.73 2.57
N GLN A 326 -16.92 -25.56 3.21
CA GLN A 326 -17.80 -24.40 3.03
C GLN A 326 -16.98 -23.14 2.76
N LEU A 327 -17.04 -22.64 1.53
CA LEU A 327 -16.41 -21.39 1.12
C LEU A 327 -17.25 -20.19 1.60
N THR A 328 -16.59 -19.23 2.25
CA THR A 328 -17.17 -17.93 2.59
C THR A 328 -16.24 -16.81 2.13
N ILE A 329 -16.75 -15.89 1.30
CA ILE A 329 -16.00 -14.73 0.84
C ILE A 329 -16.19 -13.59 1.83
N VAL A 330 -15.24 -13.44 2.75
CA VAL A 330 -15.28 -12.43 3.80
C VAL A 330 -13.87 -12.18 4.34
N ASP A 331 -13.68 -10.99 4.89
CA ASP A 331 -12.49 -10.65 5.65
C ASP A 331 -12.27 -11.62 6.85
N PRO A 332 -11.12 -12.32 6.95
CA PRO A 332 -10.88 -13.31 8.00
C PRO A 332 -10.99 -12.78 9.44
N ARG A 333 -10.55 -11.53 9.68
CA ARG A 333 -10.66 -10.90 11.01
C ARG A 333 -12.13 -10.64 11.35
N SER A 334 -12.90 -10.17 10.37
CA SER A 334 -14.34 -9.93 10.52
C SER A 334 -15.10 -11.22 10.79
N PHE A 335 -14.74 -12.33 10.13
CA PHE A 335 -15.30 -13.65 10.41
C PHE A 335 -15.00 -14.14 11.83
N LEU A 336 -13.76 -13.99 12.30
CA LEU A 336 -13.38 -14.40 13.66
C LEU A 336 -14.04 -13.56 14.76
N LYS A 337 -14.35 -12.28 14.51
CA LYS A 337 -15.06 -11.40 15.45
C LYS A 337 -16.53 -11.79 15.64
N GLN A 338 -17.15 -12.39 14.63
CA GLN A 338 -18.53 -12.81 14.72
C GLN A 338 -18.66 -14.10 15.55
N PRO A 339 -19.73 -14.24 16.35
CA PRO A 339 -19.97 -15.47 17.10
C PRO A 339 -20.19 -16.64 16.13
N GLY A 340 -19.67 -17.82 16.46
CA GLY A 340 -19.82 -19.01 15.61
C GLY A 340 -19.22 -20.28 16.21
N HIS A 341 -18.79 -21.22 15.36
CA HIS A 341 -18.19 -22.49 15.80
C HIS A 341 -16.81 -22.36 16.46
N MET A 342 -16.52 -23.23 17.43
CA MET A 342 -15.17 -23.45 17.94
C MET A 342 -14.46 -24.48 17.04
N TYR A 343 -13.17 -24.26 16.77
CA TYR A 343 -12.37 -25.07 15.85
C TYR A 343 -11.29 -25.86 16.60
N ASP A 344 -11.06 -27.09 16.17
CA ASP A 344 -9.95 -27.93 16.66
C ASP A 344 -8.64 -27.51 16.00
N LEU A 345 -8.71 -27.00 14.77
CA LEU A 345 -7.57 -26.53 14.00
C LEU A 345 -7.92 -25.25 13.24
N ILE A 346 -7.09 -24.22 13.38
CA ILE A 346 -7.14 -23.00 12.56
C ILE A 346 -5.83 -22.90 11.78
N LEU A 347 -5.89 -22.95 10.45
CA LEU A 347 -4.71 -22.74 9.59
C LEU A 347 -4.77 -21.37 8.93
N ILE A 348 -3.74 -20.59 9.16
CA ILE A 348 -3.50 -19.30 8.51
C ILE A 348 -2.64 -19.60 7.28
N ALA A 349 -3.31 -19.96 6.18
CA ALA A 349 -2.70 -20.30 4.90
C ALA A 349 -2.45 -19.06 4.03
N THR A 350 -2.38 -17.87 4.63
CA THR A 350 -2.10 -16.61 3.94
C THR A 350 -0.60 -16.42 3.69
N GLY A 351 -0.25 -15.45 2.83
CA GLY A 351 1.14 -15.08 2.57
C GLY A 351 1.84 -14.42 3.77
N GLU A 352 3.13 -14.14 3.60
CA GLU A 352 4.00 -13.52 4.60
C GLU A 352 3.59 -12.09 5.01
N PRO A 353 4.04 -11.58 6.18
CA PRO A 353 3.80 -10.21 6.62
C PRO A 353 4.68 -9.20 5.85
N ILE A 354 4.52 -9.15 4.51
CA ILE A 354 5.24 -8.28 3.58
C ILE A 354 4.60 -6.89 3.42
N SER A 355 3.37 -6.74 3.91
CA SER A 355 2.54 -5.56 3.71
C SER A 355 1.73 -5.25 4.98
N GLY A 356 1.19 -4.04 5.11
CA GLY A 356 0.27 -3.71 6.21
C GLY A 356 -0.95 -4.63 6.26
N GLN A 357 -1.46 -5.03 5.09
CA GLN A 357 -2.58 -5.98 4.95
C GLN A 357 -2.24 -7.38 5.43
N ALA A 358 -1.05 -7.92 5.09
CA ALA A 358 -0.67 -9.27 5.49
C ALA A 358 -0.18 -9.32 6.94
N ASN A 359 0.53 -8.28 7.40
CA ASN A 359 1.06 -8.20 8.78
C ASN A 359 -0.03 -8.33 9.84
N ARG A 360 -1.25 -7.89 9.55
CA ARG A 360 -2.39 -7.99 10.46
C ARG A 360 -2.74 -9.45 10.83
N PHE A 361 -2.29 -10.46 10.07
CA PHE A 361 -2.46 -11.87 10.45
C PHE A 361 -1.36 -12.40 11.37
N TYR A 362 -0.44 -11.53 11.79
CA TYR A 362 0.72 -11.86 12.61
C TYR A 362 0.81 -11.00 13.88
N THR A 363 -0.31 -10.39 14.31
CA THR A 363 -0.36 -9.50 15.48
C THR A 363 -0.99 -10.18 16.70
N GLU A 364 -0.68 -9.67 17.88
CA GLU A 364 -1.28 -10.09 19.17
C GLU A 364 -2.82 -10.10 19.10
N GLU A 365 -3.42 -9.05 18.55
CA GLU A 365 -4.88 -8.91 18.46
C GLU A 365 -5.51 -10.00 17.59
N PHE A 366 -4.86 -10.34 16.48
CA PHE A 366 -5.35 -11.41 15.60
C PHE A 366 -5.21 -12.79 16.24
N PHE A 367 -4.10 -13.04 16.93
CA PHE A 367 -3.91 -14.29 17.67
C PHE A 367 -4.90 -14.44 18.82
N SER A 368 -5.29 -13.33 19.46
CA SER A 368 -6.35 -13.31 20.47
C SER A 368 -7.72 -13.66 19.85
N LEU A 369 -8.03 -13.13 18.66
CA LEU A 369 -9.23 -13.52 17.91
C LEU A 369 -9.22 -15.02 17.58
N CYS A 370 -8.11 -15.56 17.09
CA CYS A 370 -7.97 -16.99 16.85
C CYS A 370 -8.19 -17.80 18.13
N ARG A 371 -7.58 -17.38 19.25
CA ARG A 371 -7.74 -18.01 20.56
C ARG A 371 -9.20 -18.08 20.99
N SER A 372 -9.98 -17.02 20.77
CA SER A 372 -11.40 -16.97 21.14
C SER A 372 -12.29 -17.93 20.34
N ARG A 373 -11.80 -18.44 19.21
CA ARG A 373 -12.52 -19.37 18.31
C ARG A 373 -11.93 -20.79 18.33
N LEU A 374 -10.96 -21.07 19.21
CA LEU A 374 -10.34 -22.40 19.35
C LEU A 374 -11.02 -23.23 20.43
N ALA A 375 -11.34 -24.48 20.11
CA ALA A 375 -11.77 -25.48 21.08
C ALA A 375 -10.65 -25.78 22.10
N GLU A 376 -11.00 -26.46 23.20
CA GLU A 376 -10.01 -26.93 24.17
C GLU A 376 -9.02 -27.89 23.50
N GLY A 377 -7.72 -27.65 23.70
CA GLY A 377 -6.66 -28.40 23.01
C GLY A 377 -6.46 -28.05 21.53
N GLY A 378 -7.28 -27.14 20.98
CA GLY A 378 -7.19 -26.71 19.59
C GLY A 378 -5.87 -26.00 19.27
N ILE A 379 -5.48 -26.05 17.99
CA ILE A 379 -4.20 -25.52 17.50
C ILE A 379 -4.45 -24.44 16.47
N VAL A 380 -3.73 -23.32 16.56
CA VAL A 380 -3.54 -22.40 15.44
C VAL A 380 -2.19 -22.67 14.79
N ALA A 381 -2.15 -22.69 13.46
CA ALA A 381 -0.93 -22.89 12.68
C ALA A 381 -0.77 -21.82 11.59
N LEU A 382 0.47 -21.40 11.35
CA LEU A 382 0.83 -20.44 10.31
C LEU A 382 2.18 -20.79 9.67
N ARG A 383 2.43 -20.22 8.49
CA ARG A 383 3.70 -20.32 7.77
C ARG A 383 4.51 -19.04 7.96
N LEU A 384 5.83 -19.21 8.12
CA LEU A 384 6.75 -18.09 8.18
C LEU A 384 8.06 -18.47 7.49
N GLN A 385 8.52 -17.66 6.52
CA GLN A 385 9.86 -17.86 5.96
C GLN A 385 10.88 -17.89 7.08
N GLY A 386 11.60 -19.00 7.13
CA GLY A 386 12.85 -19.09 7.84
C GLY A 386 13.96 -19.11 6.82
N GLY A 387 14.91 -19.97 7.12
CA GLY A 387 16.00 -20.39 6.28
C GLY A 387 16.59 -21.56 7.05
N GLU A 388 16.65 -22.72 6.43
CA GLU A 388 17.01 -23.95 7.14
C GLU A 388 18.40 -23.86 7.81
N ASN A 389 19.29 -23.04 7.23
CA ASN A 389 20.68 -22.91 7.66
C ASN A 389 20.98 -21.68 8.53
N LEU A 390 20.45 -20.50 8.17
CA LEU A 390 20.82 -19.24 8.81
C LEU A 390 19.63 -18.28 8.89
N TRP A 391 19.39 -17.77 10.10
CA TRP A 391 18.52 -16.62 10.31
C TRP A 391 19.35 -15.35 10.36
N THR A 392 19.10 -14.43 9.43
CA THR A 392 19.65 -13.08 9.53
C THR A 392 19.07 -12.36 10.76
N PRO A 393 19.76 -11.36 11.34
CA PRO A 393 19.21 -10.50 12.39
C PRO A 393 17.77 -10.02 12.15
N ALA A 394 17.40 -9.62 10.92
CA ALA A 394 16.04 -9.20 10.61
C ALA A 394 15.03 -10.37 10.65
N MET A 395 15.40 -11.54 10.11
CA MET A 395 14.57 -12.76 10.18
C MET A 395 14.37 -13.23 11.62
N GLN A 396 15.44 -13.21 12.42
CA GLN A 396 15.39 -13.57 13.82
C GLN A 396 14.46 -12.61 14.59
N ARG A 397 14.62 -11.29 14.43
CA ARG A 397 13.74 -10.30 15.08
C ARG A 397 12.28 -10.44 14.66
N ARG A 398 12.01 -10.77 13.39
CA ARG A 398 10.66 -11.08 12.89
C ARG A 398 10.08 -12.31 13.60
N ALA A 399 10.84 -13.40 13.68
CA ALA A 399 10.40 -14.62 14.35
C ALA A 399 10.18 -14.40 15.86
N GLU A 400 11.08 -13.68 16.55
CA GLU A 400 10.95 -13.30 17.96
C GLU A 400 9.68 -12.48 18.22
N SER A 401 9.39 -11.52 17.34
CA SER A 401 8.24 -10.63 17.45
C SER A 401 6.91 -11.39 17.32
N ILE A 402 6.83 -12.31 16.36
CA ILE A 402 5.68 -13.21 16.17
C ILE A 402 5.55 -14.19 17.33
N TYR A 403 6.65 -14.78 17.79
CA TYR A 403 6.67 -15.68 18.94
C TYR A 403 6.13 -15.01 20.21
N ARG A 404 6.53 -13.76 20.47
CA ARG A 404 6.02 -12.98 21.60
C ARG A 404 4.55 -12.61 21.45
N ALA A 405 4.11 -12.23 20.25
CA ALA A 405 2.69 -11.98 19.98
C ALA A 405 1.83 -13.24 20.19
N LEU A 406 2.31 -14.42 19.79
CA LEU A 406 1.63 -15.69 20.06
C LEU A 406 1.59 -16.01 21.55
N ASN A 407 2.71 -15.85 22.27
CA ASN A 407 2.80 -16.12 23.72
C ASN A 407 1.91 -15.22 24.58
N LYS A 408 1.46 -14.08 24.07
CA LYS A 408 0.45 -13.25 24.75
C LYS A 408 -0.93 -13.90 24.77
N SER A 409 -1.26 -14.67 23.73
CA SER A 409 -2.57 -15.31 23.55
C SER A 409 -2.57 -16.81 23.86
N PHE A 410 -1.40 -17.45 23.85
CA PHE A 410 -1.24 -18.90 23.96
C PHE A 410 -0.17 -19.27 24.97
N ALA A 411 -0.40 -20.37 25.71
CA ALA A 411 0.54 -20.86 26.72
C ALA A 411 1.70 -21.68 26.10
N ALA A 412 1.48 -22.29 24.94
CA ALA A 412 2.47 -23.08 24.23
C ALA A 412 2.59 -22.61 22.78
N VAL A 413 3.83 -22.34 22.35
CA VAL A 413 4.18 -21.95 20.99
C VAL A 413 5.35 -22.83 20.53
N LEU A 414 5.27 -23.35 19.31
CA LEU A 414 6.27 -24.24 18.72
C LEU A 414 6.58 -23.82 17.30
N PHE A 415 7.87 -23.72 16.98
CA PHE A 415 8.37 -23.43 15.64
C PHE A 415 9.10 -24.69 15.16
N LEU A 416 8.60 -25.31 14.10
CA LEU A 416 9.27 -26.43 13.45
C LEU A 416 10.18 -25.91 12.33
N PRO A 417 11.45 -26.37 12.28
CA PRO A 417 12.43 -25.87 11.32
C PRO A 417 12.10 -26.29 9.89
N GLY A 418 12.44 -25.43 8.94
CA GLY A 418 12.43 -25.67 7.50
C GLY A 418 12.75 -24.39 6.73
N ASP A 419 12.78 -24.46 5.40
CA ASP A 419 12.83 -23.25 4.55
C ASP A 419 11.64 -22.33 4.85
N ILE A 420 10.46 -22.94 4.98
CA ILE A 420 9.28 -22.34 5.60
C ILE A 420 9.05 -23.04 6.94
N ASN A 421 9.12 -22.27 8.02
CA ASN A 421 8.82 -22.79 9.34
C ASN A 421 7.31 -22.99 9.48
N VAL A 422 6.91 -24.13 10.04
CA VAL A 422 5.55 -24.34 10.52
C VAL A 422 5.49 -23.89 11.98
N VAL A 423 4.73 -22.82 12.22
CA VAL A 423 4.55 -22.24 13.54
C VAL A 423 3.19 -22.65 14.08
N MET A 424 3.16 -23.18 15.29
CA MET A 424 1.94 -23.63 15.96
C MET A 424 1.81 -22.98 17.33
N ALA A 425 0.57 -22.71 17.74
CA ALA A 425 0.27 -22.27 19.10
C ALA A 425 -1.01 -22.92 19.64
N SER A 426 -1.04 -23.17 20.95
CA SER A 426 -2.19 -23.76 21.65
C SER A 426 -2.20 -23.35 23.13
N SER A 427 -3.33 -23.52 23.79
CA SER A 427 -3.37 -23.49 25.27
C SER A 427 -2.79 -24.73 25.92
N SER A 428 -2.74 -25.83 25.18
CA SER A 428 -2.25 -27.11 25.68
C SER A 428 -0.80 -27.32 25.24
N PRO A 429 0.03 -27.98 26.06
CA PRO A 429 1.41 -28.26 25.70
C PRO A 429 1.50 -29.21 24.51
N PHE A 430 2.48 -28.94 23.65
CA PHE A 430 2.81 -29.77 22.50
C PHE A 430 3.58 -31.02 22.93
N THR A 431 3.20 -32.20 22.43
CA THR A 431 4.02 -33.42 22.57
C THR A 431 5.34 -33.26 21.81
N ARG A 432 6.42 -33.72 22.41
CA ARG A 432 7.74 -33.86 21.76
C ARG A 432 8.04 -35.31 21.38
N ASP A 433 7.19 -36.24 21.79
CA ASP A 433 7.33 -37.64 21.46
C ASP A 433 6.80 -37.89 20.04
N THR A 434 7.75 -38.07 19.12
CA THR A 434 7.47 -38.33 17.71
C THR A 434 6.75 -39.66 17.50
N SER A 435 6.86 -40.63 18.43
CA SER A 435 6.19 -41.92 18.31
C SER A 435 4.67 -41.78 18.30
N ILE A 436 4.12 -40.85 19.10
CA ILE A 436 2.69 -40.55 19.16
C ILE A 436 2.19 -40.00 17.82
N MET A 437 2.94 -39.08 17.21
CA MET A 437 2.58 -38.51 15.90
C MET A 437 2.63 -39.57 14.80
N ILE A 438 3.65 -40.44 14.84
CA ILE A 438 3.83 -41.54 13.88
C ILE A 438 2.72 -42.58 14.02
N GLU A 439 2.32 -42.92 15.25
CA GLU A 439 1.19 -43.82 15.51
C GLU A 439 -0.10 -43.26 14.92
N ARG A 440 -0.37 -41.97 15.12
CA ARG A 440 -1.53 -41.28 14.52
C ARG A 440 -1.48 -41.31 13.00
N TRP A 441 -0.32 -41.04 12.41
CA TRP A 441 -0.11 -41.08 10.96
C TRP A 441 -0.39 -42.48 10.40
N ASN A 442 0.14 -43.53 11.04
CA ASN A 442 -0.07 -44.93 10.65
C ASN A 442 -1.54 -45.34 10.77
N ARG A 443 -2.20 -44.97 11.89
CA ARG A 443 -3.61 -45.27 12.13
C ARG A 443 -4.53 -44.65 11.09
N LEU A 444 -4.22 -43.44 10.64
CA LEU A 444 -4.97 -42.74 9.59
C LEU A 444 -4.63 -43.26 8.17
N GLY A 445 -3.60 -44.10 8.02
CA GLY A 445 -3.18 -44.63 6.72
C GLY A 445 -2.82 -43.54 5.71
N LEU A 446 -2.26 -42.42 6.19
CA LEU A 446 -1.95 -41.26 5.35
C LEU A 446 -0.93 -41.66 4.27
N LYS A 447 -1.20 -41.23 3.04
CA LYS A 447 -0.29 -41.39 1.90
C LYS A 447 0.15 -40.01 1.43
N THR A 448 1.42 -39.74 1.66
CA THR A 448 2.09 -38.45 1.52
C THR A 448 3.44 -38.66 0.85
N SER A 449 3.93 -37.63 0.16
CA SER A 449 5.17 -37.68 -0.61
C SER A 449 6.36 -37.23 0.24
N LEU A 450 6.16 -36.19 1.06
CA LEU A 450 7.19 -35.53 1.86
C LEU A 450 7.07 -35.91 3.34
N VAL A 451 5.87 -35.77 3.92
CA VAL A 451 5.67 -36.03 5.35
C VAL A 451 5.65 -37.54 5.59
N SER A 452 6.74 -38.06 6.14
CA SER A 452 6.90 -39.48 6.49
C SER A 452 7.24 -39.65 7.97
N PRO A 453 7.10 -40.86 8.54
CA PRO A 453 7.56 -41.14 9.90
C PRO A 453 9.02 -40.75 10.15
N GLN A 454 9.90 -40.94 9.16
CA GLN A 454 11.31 -40.57 9.22
C GLN A 454 11.49 -39.05 9.21
N TYR A 455 10.73 -38.34 8.39
CA TYR A 455 10.73 -36.88 8.36
C TYR A 455 10.27 -36.28 9.69
N ILE A 456 9.21 -36.83 10.29
CA ILE A 456 8.74 -36.40 11.63
C ILE A 456 9.83 -36.60 12.68
N ARG A 457 10.53 -37.75 12.67
CA ARG A 457 11.67 -37.97 13.59
C ARG A 457 12.76 -36.94 13.38
N TYR A 458 13.16 -36.74 12.12
CA TYR A 458 14.20 -35.80 11.72
C TYR A 458 13.92 -34.39 12.24
N LEU A 459 12.71 -33.85 12.04
CA LEU A 459 12.35 -32.49 12.45
C LEU A 459 12.58 -32.21 13.94
N TYR A 460 12.36 -33.20 14.80
CA TYR A 460 12.49 -33.04 16.26
C TYR A 460 13.86 -33.45 16.81
N SER A 461 14.61 -34.30 16.09
CA SER A 461 15.97 -34.69 16.46
C SER A 461 17.05 -33.76 15.93
N ASN A 462 16.70 -32.88 14.99
CA ASN A 462 17.61 -31.94 14.35
C ASN A 462 18.11 -30.87 15.34
N ASP A 463 19.40 -30.52 15.29
CA ASP A 463 20.01 -29.47 16.11
C ASP A 463 19.35 -28.10 15.92
N ARG A 464 18.87 -27.82 14.70
CA ARG A 464 18.11 -26.62 14.35
C ARG A 464 16.84 -26.44 15.18
N PHE A 465 16.17 -27.53 15.52
CA PHE A 465 14.99 -27.47 16.37
C PHE A 465 15.34 -26.85 17.73
N SER A 466 16.41 -27.33 18.36
CA SER A 466 16.84 -26.81 19.66
C SER A 466 17.35 -25.37 19.56
N GLU A 467 18.15 -25.06 18.53
CA GLU A 467 18.71 -23.73 18.30
C GLU A 467 17.61 -22.66 18.11
N ILE A 468 16.60 -22.95 17.28
CA ILE A 468 15.47 -22.05 17.06
C ILE A 468 14.70 -21.81 18.36
N GLN A 469 14.40 -22.87 19.10
CA GLN A 469 13.67 -22.74 20.37
C GLN A 469 14.45 -21.94 21.41
N GLU A 470 15.77 -22.06 21.45
CA GLU A 470 16.64 -21.26 22.33
C GLU A 470 16.69 -19.79 21.91
N LYS A 471 16.88 -19.51 20.62
CA LYS A 471 16.87 -18.15 20.05
C LYS A 471 15.56 -17.42 20.34
N LEU A 472 14.43 -18.09 20.18
CA LEU A 472 13.10 -17.51 20.44
C LEU A 472 12.87 -17.22 21.93
N LYS A 473 13.36 -18.07 22.83
CA LYS A 473 13.22 -17.87 24.29
C LYS A 473 14.13 -16.78 24.83
N THR A 474 15.35 -16.67 24.33
CA THR A 474 16.35 -15.68 24.77
C THR A 474 16.21 -14.34 24.05
N GLY A 475 15.54 -14.33 22.90
CA GLY A 475 15.28 -13.16 22.07
C GLY A 475 14.46 -12.07 22.75
N SER A 476 14.73 -10.82 22.36
CA SER A 476 14.16 -9.61 22.97
C SER A 476 13.29 -8.77 22.04
N GLY A 477 12.93 -9.26 20.85
CA GLY A 477 12.15 -8.48 19.87
C GLY A 477 10.83 -7.91 20.43
N PRO A 478 10.36 -6.75 19.92
CA PRO A 478 9.08 -6.18 20.33
C PRO A 478 7.90 -7.09 19.99
N VAL A 479 6.78 -6.94 20.70
CA VAL A 479 5.53 -7.61 20.33
C VAL A 479 4.97 -6.98 19.05
N ASN A 480 4.64 -7.79 18.04
CA ASN A 480 3.94 -7.31 16.86
C ASN A 480 2.46 -7.05 17.21
N SER A 481 1.99 -5.82 16.99
CA SER A 481 0.61 -5.42 17.28
C SER A 481 0.04 -4.59 16.12
N ASP A 482 -1.27 -4.34 16.13
CA ASP A 482 -1.91 -3.49 15.12
C ASP A 482 -1.35 -2.06 15.10
N LEU A 483 -1.02 -1.50 16.27
CA LEU A 483 -0.50 -0.13 16.38
C LEU A 483 1.00 -0.03 16.09
N SER A 484 1.70 -1.15 16.24
CA SER A 484 3.14 -1.26 16.06
C SER A 484 3.47 -2.47 15.17
N PRO A 485 3.26 -2.37 13.84
CA PRO A 485 3.46 -3.46 12.90
C PRO A 485 4.96 -3.69 12.61
N PHE A 486 5.77 -4.02 13.62
CA PHE A 486 7.22 -4.19 13.49
C PHE A 486 7.62 -5.28 12.50
N CYS A 487 6.83 -6.34 12.35
CA CYS A 487 7.13 -7.39 11.38
C CYS A 487 7.09 -6.89 9.94
N TYR A 488 6.27 -5.88 9.62
CA TYR A 488 6.31 -5.21 8.32
C TYR A 488 7.68 -4.54 8.07
N HIS A 489 8.20 -3.81 9.06
CA HIS A 489 9.54 -3.21 8.99
C HIS A 489 10.65 -4.26 8.78
N TYR A 490 10.62 -5.36 9.53
CA TYR A 490 11.62 -6.41 9.41
C TYR A 490 11.55 -7.10 8.05
N THR A 491 10.36 -7.34 7.52
CA THR A 491 10.21 -7.92 6.19
C THR A 491 10.74 -6.99 5.10
N VAL A 492 10.54 -5.66 5.22
CA VAL A 492 11.19 -4.68 4.34
C VAL A 492 12.72 -4.77 4.44
N MET A 493 13.29 -4.95 5.63
CA MET A 493 14.74 -5.12 5.80
C MET A 493 15.25 -6.45 5.20
N ILE A 494 14.50 -7.53 5.34
CA ILE A 494 14.81 -8.83 4.70
C ILE A 494 14.78 -8.68 3.18
N TRP A 495 13.79 -7.95 2.65
CA TRP A 495 13.70 -7.67 1.23
C TRP A 495 14.88 -6.81 0.76
N LEU A 496 15.19 -5.71 1.47
CA LEU A 496 16.35 -4.87 1.20
C LEU A 496 17.67 -5.64 1.30
N SER A 497 17.77 -6.66 2.16
CA SER A 497 18.97 -7.47 2.28
C SER A 497 19.25 -8.35 1.06
N LYS A 498 18.21 -8.69 0.26
CA LYS A 498 18.39 -9.35 -1.04
C LYS A 498 19.13 -8.43 -2.03
N LEU A 499 19.06 -7.11 -1.83
CA LEU A 499 19.65 -6.10 -2.71
C LEU A 499 20.94 -5.51 -2.14
N PHE A 500 21.02 -5.38 -0.82
CA PHE A 500 22.15 -4.87 -0.07
C PHE A 500 22.57 -5.89 1.00
N PRO A 501 23.46 -6.84 0.68
CA PRO A 501 23.86 -7.90 1.61
C PRO A 501 24.42 -7.38 2.94
N SER A 502 24.99 -6.16 2.95
CA SER A 502 25.47 -5.49 4.17
C SER A 502 24.37 -5.13 5.16
N ILE A 503 23.10 -5.03 4.71
CA ILE A 503 21.93 -4.82 5.57
C ILE A 503 21.56 -6.13 6.29
N ALA A 504 21.82 -7.29 5.67
CA ALA A 504 21.50 -8.59 6.26
C ALA A 504 22.14 -8.78 7.63
N SER A 505 23.37 -8.29 7.83
CA SER A 505 24.13 -8.44 9.08
C SER A 505 23.85 -7.34 10.10
N ARG A 506 23.14 -6.26 9.73
CA ARG A 506 22.84 -5.16 10.65
C ARG A 506 21.53 -5.44 11.39
N PRO A 507 21.49 -5.31 12.73
CA PRO A 507 20.24 -5.42 13.45
C PRO A 507 19.29 -4.30 13.02
N PRO A 508 17.98 -4.58 12.90
CA PRO A 508 17.00 -3.57 12.55
C PRO A 508 16.94 -2.46 13.61
N VAL A 509 16.91 -1.20 13.15
CA VAL A 509 16.78 -0.03 14.02
C VAL A 509 15.29 0.17 14.30
N THR A 510 14.89 -0.14 15.52
CA THR A 510 13.51 0.13 15.99
C THR A 510 13.52 1.25 17.02
N MET A 511 12.50 2.09 16.97
CA MET A 511 12.27 3.16 17.95
C MET A 511 11.41 2.66 19.12
N GLU A 512 11.67 1.43 19.58
CA GLU A 512 10.84 0.70 20.56
C GLU A 512 10.69 1.44 21.91
N ASN A 513 11.68 2.27 22.28
CA ASN A 513 11.73 2.99 23.56
C ASN A 513 11.38 4.48 23.47
N LEU A 514 11.08 5.00 22.27
CA LEU A 514 10.78 6.43 22.09
C LEU A 514 9.33 6.69 22.51
N THR A 515 9.14 6.95 23.78
CA THR A 515 7.86 7.48 24.30
C THR A 515 7.79 9.00 24.06
N LEU A 516 6.58 9.56 24.04
CA LEU A 516 6.36 11.02 23.88
C LEU A 516 7.10 11.88 24.92
N TYR A 517 7.52 11.28 26.02
CA TYR A 517 8.22 11.92 27.12
C TYR A 517 9.75 11.83 26.99
N ASP A 518 10.28 11.21 25.93
CA ASP A 518 11.72 11.16 25.70
C ASP A 518 12.27 12.56 25.40
N LYS A 519 13.26 12.97 26.20
CA LYS A 519 13.96 14.27 26.09
C LYS A 519 14.58 14.47 24.70
N ARG A 520 14.97 13.40 24.00
CA ARG A 520 15.56 13.46 22.65
C ARG A 520 14.61 14.04 21.61
N ILE A 521 13.31 13.73 21.74
CA ILE A 521 12.26 14.25 20.86
C ILE A 521 12.18 15.77 21.04
N TRP A 522 12.06 16.23 22.29
CA TRP A 522 11.98 17.67 22.61
C TRP A 522 13.24 18.46 22.22
N ILE A 523 14.44 17.90 22.38
CA ILE A 523 15.69 18.52 21.92
C ILE A 523 15.69 18.67 20.39
N SER A 524 15.27 17.63 19.66
CA SER A 524 15.18 17.68 18.20
C SER A 524 14.18 18.76 17.73
N TRP A 525 13.08 18.92 18.45
CA TRP A 525 12.10 19.99 18.18
C TRP A 525 12.62 21.39 18.47
N LEU A 526 13.39 21.59 19.54
CA LEU A 526 14.04 22.87 19.83
C LEU A 526 15.04 23.24 18.74
N VAL A 527 15.83 22.27 18.26
CA VAL A 527 16.74 22.46 17.12
C VAL A 527 15.94 22.83 15.87
N LEU A 528 14.85 22.12 15.57
CA LEU A 528 14.00 22.42 14.41
C LEU A 528 13.37 23.82 14.51
N ALA A 529 12.88 24.22 15.68
CA ALA A 529 12.35 25.57 15.90
C ALA A 529 13.43 26.65 15.69
N GLY A 530 14.66 26.39 16.12
CA GLY A 530 15.82 27.25 15.86
C GLY A 530 16.15 27.37 14.36
N LEU A 531 16.05 26.26 13.61
CA LEU A 531 16.26 26.23 12.16
C LEU A 531 15.15 26.95 11.36
N LEU A 532 13.94 27.05 11.90
CA LEU A 532 12.83 27.77 11.28
C LEU A 532 12.89 29.29 11.51
N PHE A 533 13.61 29.76 12.53
CA PHE A 533 13.70 31.19 12.88
C PHE A 533 14.24 32.11 11.76
N PRO A 534 15.26 31.73 10.96
CA PRO A 534 15.74 32.52 9.84
C PRO A 534 14.70 32.73 8.73
N PHE A 535 13.79 31.78 8.53
CA PHE A 535 12.75 31.85 7.49
C PHE A 535 11.70 32.93 7.77
N ARG A 536 11.56 33.36 9.04
CA ARG A 536 10.70 34.48 9.43
C ARG A 536 11.19 35.83 8.88
N ARG A 537 12.48 35.95 8.54
CA ARG A 537 13.07 37.24 8.10
C ARG A 537 12.67 37.67 6.70
N SER A 538 12.17 36.76 5.85
CA SER A 538 11.74 37.06 4.48
C SER A 538 10.32 36.53 4.22
N MET A 539 9.42 37.41 3.78
CA MET A 539 8.04 37.04 3.43
C MET A 539 7.97 36.00 2.31
N ALA A 540 8.90 36.05 1.35
CA ALA A 540 8.96 35.08 0.26
C ALA A 540 9.38 33.69 0.76
N LEU A 541 10.35 33.63 1.68
CA LEU A 541 10.81 32.37 2.29
C LEU A 541 9.76 31.78 3.23
N SER A 542 9.10 32.61 4.05
CA SER A 542 8.02 32.16 4.94
C SER A 542 6.86 31.56 4.15
N ARG A 543 6.45 32.17 3.02
CA ARG A 543 5.44 31.62 2.12
C ARG A 543 5.81 30.24 1.56
N ILE A 544 7.04 30.10 1.07
CA ILE A 544 7.54 28.82 0.51
C ILE A 544 7.59 27.76 1.62
N ALA A 545 8.08 28.13 2.80
CA ALA A 545 8.16 27.23 3.95
C ALA A 545 6.78 26.78 4.44
N LEU A 546 5.81 27.69 4.51
CA LEU A 546 4.43 27.37 4.91
C LEU A 546 3.74 26.44 3.89
N ALA A 547 3.92 26.69 2.60
CA ALA A 547 3.38 25.83 1.55
C ALA A 547 4.01 24.43 1.58
N GLY A 548 5.35 24.34 1.63
CA GLY A 548 6.03 23.06 1.72
C GLY A 548 5.73 22.31 3.02
N ALA A 549 5.55 23.02 4.13
CA ALA A 549 5.15 22.39 5.37
C ALA A 549 3.70 21.89 5.35
N ALA A 550 2.79 22.56 4.63
CA ALA A 550 1.42 22.08 4.42
C ALA A 550 1.42 20.74 3.67
N GLY A 551 2.15 20.65 2.56
CA GLY A 551 2.32 19.40 1.83
C GLY A 551 3.00 18.31 2.66
N PHE A 552 4.03 18.66 3.43
CA PHE A 552 4.76 17.73 4.29
C PHE A 552 3.88 17.14 5.39
N THR A 553 3.19 17.98 6.18
CA THR A 553 2.36 17.51 7.28
C THR A 553 1.10 16.80 6.77
N GLY A 554 0.52 17.28 5.68
CA GLY A 554 -0.60 16.67 4.99
C GLY A 554 -0.28 15.23 4.57
N MET A 555 0.83 15.03 3.86
CA MET A 555 1.22 13.73 3.33
C MET A 555 1.56 12.71 4.42
N ILE A 556 2.23 13.12 5.51
CA ILE A 556 2.50 12.22 6.64
C ILE A 556 1.20 11.80 7.31
N PHE A 557 0.30 12.75 7.57
CA PHE A 557 -0.94 12.46 8.26
C PHE A 557 -1.88 11.61 7.40
N GLU A 558 -2.01 11.91 6.11
CA GLU A 558 -2.73 11.10 5.13
C GLU A 558 -2.21 9.66 5.09
N SER A 559 -0.90 9.49 4.90
CA SER A 559 -0.27 8.16 4.86
C SER A 559 -0.50 7.37 6.15
N THR A 560 -0.48 8.05 7.30
CA THR A 560 -0.73 7.43 8.60
C THR A 560 -2.17 6.94 8.72
N LEU A 561 -3.15 7.76 8.31
CA LEU A 561 -4.57 7.40 8.36
C LEU A 561 -4.90 6.26 7.39
N ILE A 562 -4.33 6.28 6.18
CA ILE A 562 -4.49 5.22 5.18
C ILE A 562 -3.93 3.89 5.71
N LEU A 563 -2.72 3.90 6.30
CA LEU A 563 -2.13 2.68 6.85
C LEU A 563 -2.91 2.17 8.08
N TYR A 564 -3.41 3.07 8.93
CA TYR A 564 -4.26 2.69 10.06
C TYR A 564 -5.55 1.99 9.59
N TYR A 565 -6.20 2.54 8.56
CA TYR A 565 -7.35 1.90 7.91
C TYR A 565 -7.00 0.50 7.38
N GLN A 566 -5.86 0.37 6.70
CA GLN A 566 -5.41 -0.91 6.15
C GLN A 566 -5.17 -1.97 7.22
N VAL A 567 -4.56 -1.61 8.36
CA VAL A 567 -4.32 -2.56 9.45
C VAL A 567 -5.64 -3.06 10.04
N LYS A 568 -6.64 -2.19 10.17
CA LYS A 568 -7.94 -2.55 10.79
C LYS A 568 -8.89 -3.27 9.83
N ILE A 569 -9.01 -2.82 8.59
CA ILE A 569 -10.03 -3.31 7.64
C ILE A 569 -9.43 -4.22 6.56
N GLY A 570 -8.16 -4.04 6.18
CA GLY A 570 -7.44 -4.93 5.25
C GLY A 570 -7.89 -4.94 3.79
N VAL A 571 -8.76 -4.01 3.37
CA VAL A 571 -9.24 -3.89 1.98
C VAL A 571 -8.75 -2.58 1.33
N LEU A 572 -7.52 -2.15 1.64
CA LEU A 572 -7.02 -0.83 1.22
C LEU A 572 -7.12 -0.63 -0.30
N TYR A 573 -6.73 -1.61 -1.11
CA TYR A 573 -6.61 -1.43 -2.56
C TYR A 573 -7.96 -1.17 -3.27
N GLN A 574 -9.07 -1.64 -2.69
CA GLN A 574 -10.42 -1.31 -3.15
C GLN A 574 -10.84 0.10 -2.74
N ASP A 575 -10.55 0.47 -1.49
CA ASP A 575 -11.03 1.72 -0.89
C ASP A 575 -10.08 2.91 -1.11
N ILE A 576 -8.86 2.68 -1.61
CA ILE A 576 -7.85 3.72 -1.78
C ILE A 576 -8.35 4.85 -2.66
N GLY A 577 -9.13 4.52 -3.70
CA GLY A 577 -9.77 5.53 -4.54
C GLY A 577 -10.71 6.43 -3.74
N VAL A 578 -11.52 5.87 -2.83
CA VAL A 578 -12.43 6.63 -1.95
C VAL A 578 -11.67 7.43 -0.90
N LEU A 579 -10.63 6.85 -0.29
CA LEU A 579 -9.78 7.51 0.72
C LEU A 579 -9.05 8.72 0.12
N LEU A 580 -8.40 8.55 -1.04
CA LEU A 580 -7.74 9.65 -1.76
C LEU A 580 -8.75 10.69 -2.25
N THR A 581 -9.92 10.26 -2.72
CA THR A 581 -11.03 11.14 -3.11
C THR A 581 -11.48 12.01 -1.94
N SER A 582 -11.59 11.45 -0.73
CA SER A 582 -11.92 12.19 0.49
C SER A 582 -10.91 13.31 0.79
N PHE A 583 -9.62 13.00 0.73
CA PHE A 583 -8.57 14.01 0.95
C PHE A 583 -8.63 15.12 -0.11
N MET A 584 -8.82 14.75 -1.39
CA MET A 584 -9.02 15.70 -2.50
C MET A 584 -10.30 16.54 -2.34
N ALA A 585 -11.38 15.97 -1.80
CA ALA A 585 -12.61 16.70 -1.45
C ALA A 585 -12.30 17.77 -0.38
N GLY A 586 -11.54 17.38 0.63
CA GLY A 586 -11.02 18.27 1.67
C GLY A 586 -10.25 19.42 1.05
N LEU A 587 -9.28 19.13 0.17
CA LEU A 587 -8.47 20.17 -0.49
C LEU A 587 -9.34 21.15 -1.30
N ALA A 588 -10.26 20.63 -2.12
CA ALA A 588 -11.15 21.44 -2.96
C ALA A 588 -12.06 22.35 -2.12
N THR A 589 -12.64 21.81 -1.04
CA THR A 589 -13.54 22.55 -0.15
C THR A 589 -12.79 23.53 0.74
N GLY A 590 -11.58 23.20 1.21
CA GLY A 590 -10.70 24.08 1.99
C GLY A 590 -10.27 25.30 1.20
N ALA A 591 -9.75 25.11 -0.01
CA ALA A 591 -9.35 26.20 -0.89
C ALA A 591 -10.56 27.07 -1.31
N SER A 592 -11.68 26.45 -1.69
CA SER A 592 -12.90 27.17 -2.05
C SER A 592 -13.51 27.95 -0.87
N GLY A 593 -13.48 27.37 0.33
CA GLY A 593 -13.97 27.99 1.56
C GLY A 593 -13.16 29.22 1.92
N MET A 594 -11.84 29.11 1.89
CA MET A 594 -10.93 30.24 2.15
C MET A 594 -11.07 31.35 1.11
N GLU A 595 -11.26 31.02 -0.17
CA GLU A 595 -11.55 32.02 -1.21
C GLU A 595 -12.81 32.85 -0.90
N ARG A 596 -13.89 32.20 -0.43
CA ARG A 596 -15.15 32.88 -0.08
C ARG A 596 -15.03 33.74 1.17
N VAL A 597 -14.41 33.22 2.22
CA VAL A 597 -14.16 33.96 3.47
C VAL A 597 -13.33 35.20 3.16
N TRP A 598 -12.31 35.05 2.31
CA TRP A 598 -11.43 36.15 1.94
C TRP A 598 -12.12 37.24 1.12
N ARG A 599 -12.98 36.86 0.17
CA ARG A 599 -13.79 37.82 -0.61
C ARG A 599 -14.69 38.68 0.30
N ARG A 600 -15.05 38.19 1.49
CA ARG A 600 -15.88 38.91 2.47
C ARG A 600 -15.06 39.74 3.47
N SER A 601 -13.92 39.25 3.94
CA SER A 601 -13.17 39.84 5.07
C SER A 601 -12.19 40.96 4.71
N GLY A 602 -11.96 41.22 3.41
CA GLY A 602 -11.07 42.28 2.94
C GLY A 602 -9.57 42.01 3.19
N LYS A 603 -8.70 42.86 2.60
CA LYS A 603 -7.24 42.64 2.49
C LYS A 603 -6.41 42.90 3.77
N ARG A 604 -6.91 42.62 4.98
CA ARG A 604 -6.14 42.91 6.21
C ARG A 604 -5.16 41.79 6.54
N HIS A 605 -3.85 42.09 6.52
CA HIS A 605 -2.78 41.13 6.85
C HIS A 605 -2.89 40.53 8.26
N ALA A 606 -3.35 41.29 9.25
CA ALA A 606 -3.56 40.79 10.61
C ALA A 606 -4.60 39.66 10.67
N THR A 607 -5.63 39.73 9.81
CA THR A 607 -6.68 38.71 9.71
C THR A 607 -6.12 37.41 9.13
N VAL A 608 -5.21 37.46 8.13
CA VAL A 608 -4.53 36.24 7.60
C VAL A 608 -3.81 35.49 8.71
N ARG A 609 -3.06 36.21 9.54
CA ARG A 609 -2.24 35.61 10.60
C ARG A 609 -3.11 34.91 11.63
N ILE A 610 -4.22 35.54 12.05
CA ILE A 610 -5.15 34.95 13.02
C ILE A 610 -5.78 33.67 12.45
N TRP A 611 -6.27 33.70 11.20
CA TRP A 611 -6.86 32.52 10.58
C TRP A 611 -5.83 31.40 10.36
N ALA A 612 -4.63 31.73 9.88
CA ALA A 612 -3.57 30.76 9.66
C ALA A 612 -3.11 30.10 10.98
N SER A 613 -2.93 30.87 12.06
CA SER A 613 -2.62 30.32 13.38
C SER A 613 -3.76 29.46 13.93
N GLY A 614 -5.02 29.88 13.75
CA GLY A 614 -6.19 29.10 14.15
C GLY A 614 -6.28 27.76 13.41
N LEU A 615 -6.00 27.75 12.10
CA LEU A 615 -5.96 26.53 11.28
C LEU A 615 -4.83 25.58 11.71
N LEU A 616 -3.64 26.09 11.98
CA LEU A 616 -2.51 25.29 12.46
C LEU A 616 -2.80 24.67 13.84
N LEU A 617 -3.40 25.44 14.76
CA LEU A 617 -3.84 24.92 16.06
C LEU A 617 -4.93 23.86 15.89
N GLY A 618 -5.90 24.10 15.00
CA GLY A 618 -6.95 23.13 14.70
C GLY A 618 -6.40 21.83 14.12
N PHE A 619 -5.44 21.91 13.19
CA PHE A 619 -4.77 20.73 12.64
C PHE A 619 -3.93 19.99 13.70
N SER A 620 -3.21 20.72 14.56
CA SER A 620 -2.46 20.15 15.67
C SER A 620 -3.38 19.38 16.64
N PHE A 621 -4.54 19.96 16.96
CA PHE A 621 -5.56 19.30 17.77
C PHE A 621 -6.14 18.06 17.07
N LEU A 622 -6.47 18.14 15.78
CA LEU A 622 -6.98 17.01 15.00
C LEU A 622 -5.97 15.85 14.98
N ALA A 623 -4.70 16.13 14.71
CA ALA A 623 -3.64 15.14 14.69
C ALA A 623 -3.39 14.51 16.07
N GLY A 624 -3.39 15.32 17.14
CA GLY A 624 -3.29 14.83 18.51
C GLY A 624 -4.49 13.97 18.93
N ALA A 625 -5.71 14.38 18.57
CA ALA A 625 -6.91 13.59 18.82
C ALA A 625 -6.85 12.25 18.08
N ALA A 626 -6.49 12.25 16.79
CA ALA A 626 -6.33 11.02 16.00
C ALA A 626 -5.29 10.08 16.62
N ALA A 627 -4.14 10.59 17.06
CA ALA A 627 -3.13 9.79 17.74
C ALA A 627 -3.65 9.16 19.05
N LEU A 628 -4.44 9.89 19.84
CA LEU A 628 -5.06 9.37 21.07
C LEU A 628 -6.16 8.33 20.76
N PHE A 629 -6.96 8.54 19.72
CA PHE A 629 -7.95 7.56 19.25
C PHE A 629 -7.27 6.25 18.83
N MET A 630 -6.19 6.35 18.06
CA MET A 630 -5.38 5.20 17.67
C MET A 630 -4.82 4.48 18.89
N GLN A 631 -4.24 5.20 19.85
CA GLN A 631 -3.64 4.62 21.06
C GLN A 631 -4.68 3.89 21.94
N LYS A 632 -5.92 4.38 21.99
CA LYS A 632 -7.03 3.71 22.67
C LYS A 632 -7.59 2.50 21.91
N GLY A 633 -7.12 2.25 20.69
CA GLY A 633 -7.50 1.08 19.90
C GLY A 633 -8.91 1.14 19.31
N TYR A 634 -9.51 2.33 19.19
CA TYR A 634 -10.84 2.48 18.59
C TYR A 634 -10.84 2.09 17.12
N GLU A 635 -11.72 1.16 16.72
CA GLU A 635 -11.84 0.80 15.31
C GLU A 635 -12.46 1.96 14.52
N THR A 636 -11.67 2.61 13.67
CA THR A 636 -12.21 3.57 12.69
C THR A 636 -12.71 2.78 11.49
N GLY A 637 -14.00 2.88 11.21
CA GLY A 637 -14.59 2.42 9.97
C GLY A 637 -14.17 3.32 8.79
N LEU A 638 -14.64 2.95 7.60
CA LEU A 638 -14.44 3.74 6.38
C LEU A 638 -14.96 5.18 6.55
N THR A 639 -16.12 5.34 7.20
CA THR A 639 -16.74 6.65 7.41
C THR A 639 -15.86 7.58 8.24
N GLU A 640 -15.34 7.10 9.36
CA GLU A 640 -14.50 7.87 10.28
C GLU A 640 -13.18 8.26 9.60
N THR A 641 -12.53 7.32 8.90
CA THR A 641 -11.30 7.60 8.15
C THR A 641 -11.54 8.62 7.04
N VAL A 642 -12.64 8.48 6.27
CA VAL A 642 -13.05 9.44 5.23
C VAL A 642 -13.27 10.84 5.80
N MET A 643 -13.89 10.94 6.99
CA MET A 643 -14.08 12.24 7.64
C MET A 643 -12.74 12.86 8.07
N LEU A 644 -11.86 12.08 8.70
CA LEU A 644 -10.54 12.56 9.15
C LEU A 644 -9.66 13.01 7.97
N LEU A 645 -9.63 12.24 6.88
CA LEU A 645 -8.92 12.60 5.66
C LEU A 645 -9.49 13.88 5.01
N GLY A 646 -10.82 14.02 4.97
CA GLY A 646 -11.46 15.24 4.47
C GLY A 646 -11.12 16.47 5.31
N MET A 647 -11.10 16.33 6.66
CA MET A 647 -10.68 17.41 7.56
C MET A 647 -9.20 17.75 7.40
N ALA A 648 -8.34 16.75 7.23
CA ALA A 648 -6.91 16.95 6.96
C ALA A 648 -6.69 17.71 5.64
N GLY A 649 -7.33 17.27 4.56
CA GLY A 649 -7.27 17.94 3.25
C GLY A 649 -7.80 19.37 3.33
N PHE A 650 -8.88 19.61 4.06
CA PHE A 650 -9.39 20.96 4.30
C PHE A 650 -8.34 21.86 4.95
N ALA A 651 -7.69 21.37 6.02
CA ALA A 651 -6.67 22.13 6.75
C ALA A 651 -5.43 22.42 5.89
N VAL A 652 -4.96 21.42 5.14
CA VAL A 652 -3.81 21.56 4.21
C VAL A 652 -4.10 22.62 3.15
N ALA A 653 -5.24 22.53 2.47
CA ALA A 653 -5.61 23.51 1.44
C ALA A 653 -5.87 24.91 2.03
N ALA A 654 -6.42 24.99 3.24
CA ALA A 654 -6.61 26.27 3.91
C ALA A 654 -5.26 26.92 4.26
N LEU A 655 -4.28 26.15 4.74
CA LEU A 655 -2.92 26.60 5.01
C LEU A 655 -2.20 27.02 3.72
N PHE A 656 -2.32 26.22 2.65
CA PHE A 656 -1.83 26.57 1.31
C PHE A 656 -2.45 27.89 0.81
N SER A 657 -3.75 28.08 1.02
CA SER A 657 -4.46 29.32 0.67
C SER A 657 -3.89 30.52 1.40
N CYS A 658 -3.62 30.40 2.71
CA CYS A 658 -2.95 31.43 3.50
C CYS A 658 -1.53 31.72 2.98
N ALA A 659 -0.74 30.69 2.68
CA ALA A 659 0.62 30.83 2.16
C ALA A 659 0.63 31.53 0.78
N SER A 660 -0.29 31.17 -0.12
CA SER A 660 -0.38 31.73 -1.47
C SER A 660 -0.63 33.25 -1.50
N ARG A 661 -1.30 33.78 -0.47
CA ARG A 661 -1.64 35.21 -0.35
C ARG A 661 -0.78 35.95 0.68
N TYR A 662 0.15 35.26 1.34
CA TYR A 662 1.07 35.88 2.28
C TYR A 662 2.10 36.72 1.52
N GLY A 663 2.09 38.04 1.76
CA GLY A 663 2.88 39.04 1.02
C GLY A 663 2.36 39.27 -0.40
N GLU A 664 1.43 40.23 -0.56
CA GLU A 664 0.86 40.65 -1.86
C GLU A 664 1.96 41.24 -2.78
N GLY A 665 2.66 40.37 -3.51
CA GLY A 665 3.38 40.68 -4.74
C GLY A 665 2.68 40.02 -5.94
N ASP A 666 3.26 40.19 -7.14
CA ASP A 666 2.71 39.71 -8.41
C ASP A 666 2.30 38.23 -8.34
N GLN A 667 0.98 37.95 -8.42
CA GLN A 667 0.44 36.62 -8.21
C GLN A 667 0.92 35.63 -9.28
N GLU A 668 1.29 36.12 -10.46
CA GLU A 668 1.83 35.29 -11.53
C GLU A 668 3.20 34.71 -11.20
N GLU A 669 4.06 35.48 -10.53
CA GLU A 669 5.41 35.03 -10.14
C GLU A 669 5.38 34.08 -8.93
N ALA A 670 4.34 34.17 -8.10
CA ALA A 670 4.18 33.34 -6.91
C ALA A 670 3.65 31.92 -7.20
N VAL A 671 3.01 31.67 -8.36
CA VAL A 671 2.42 30.35 -8.71
C VAL A 671 3.43 29.22 -8.64
N ALA A 672 4.53 29.34 -9.39
CA ALA A 672 5.54 28.28 -9.52
C ALA A 672 6.25 27.94 -8.18
N PRO A 673 6.80 28.89 -7.40
CA PRO A 673 7.51 28.56 -6.18
C PRO A 673 6.59 28.06 -5.05
N VAL A 674 5.34 28.53 -4.97
CA VAL A 674 4.40 28.11 -3.90
C VAL A 674 3.88 26.70 -4.16
N TYR A 675 3.38 26.43 -5.37
CA TYR A 675 2.89 25.11 -5.73
C TYR A 675 4.02 24.07 -5.81
N GLY A 676 5.18 24.45 -6.36
CA GLY A 676 6.36 23.59 -6.33
C GLY A 676 6.82 23.24 -4.92
N ALA A 677 6.76 24.19 -3.97
CA ALA A 677 7.10 23.93 -2.58
C ALA A 677 6.12 22.96 -1.91
N ASP A 678 4.82 23.12 -2.13
CA ASP A 678 3.77 22.20 -1.63
C ASP A 678 4.04 20.75 -2.08
N LEU A 679 4.28 20.56 -3.38
CA LEU A 679 4.58 19.24 -3.94
C LEU A 679 5.91 18.65 -3.45
N ILE A 680 6.98 19.44 -3.39
CA ILE A 680 8.28 18.98 -2.86
C ILE A 680 8.17 18.65 -1.36
N GLY A 681 7.42 19.47 -0.61
CA GLY A 681 7.10 19.21 0.79
C GLY A 681 6.36 17.89 0.98
N GLY A 682 5.33 17.66 0.15
CA GLY A 682 4.62 16.38 0.08
C GLY A 682 5.54 15.21 -0.28
N CYS A 683 6.47 15.37 -1.23
CA CYS A 683 7.47 14.34 -1.55
C CYS A 683 8.30 13.95 -0.34
N VAL A 684 8.89 14.92 0.37
CA VAL A 684 9.68 14.63 1.58
C VAL A 684 8.79 14.03 2.67
N GLY A 685 7.54 14.46 2.77
CA GLY A 685 6.54 13.90 3.68
C GLY A 685 6.24 12.43 3.40
N ALA A 686 6.01 12.06 2.13
CA ALA A 686 5.77 10.68 1.70
C ALA A 686 6.94 9.75 2.02
N LEU A 687 8.18 10.19 1.72
CA LEU A 687 9.40 9.45 2.03
C LEU A 687 9.61 9.31 3.54
N THR A 688 9.32 10.37 4.30
CA THR A 688 9.41 10.35 5.77
C THR A 688 8.39 9.38 6.35
N ALA A 689 7.14 9.40 5.88
CA ALA A 689 6.10 8.48 6.32
C ALA A 689 6.48 7.01 6.07
N ALA A 690 7.05 6.72 4.90
CA ALA A 690 7.49 5.37 4.54
C ALA A 690 8.51 4.77 5.52
N ILE A 691 9.38 5.60 6.11
CA ILE A 691 10.41 5.19 7.07
C ILE A 691 9.88 5.26 8.50
N LEU A 692 9.13 6.30 8.83
CA LEU A 692 8.67 6.59 10.19
C LEU A 692 7.58 5.62 10.65
N LEU A 693 6.61 5.32 9.78
CA LEU A 693 5.46 4.47 10.13
C LEU A 693 5.90 3.07 10.62
N PRO A 694 6.80 2.36 9.92
CA PRO A 694 7.23 1.03 10.37
C PRO A 694 8.21 1.06 11.54
N ALA A 695 8.96 2.15 11.72
CA ALA A 695 10.01 2.24 12.75
C ALA A 695 9.50 2.75 14.11
N ALA A 696 8.55 3.69 14.12
CA ALA A 696 8.02 4.36 15.30
C ALA A 696 6.58 3.97 15.67
N GLY A 697 5.85 3.30 14.77
CA GLY A 697 4.44 2.94 14.97
C GLY A 697 3.46 4.07 14.61
N LEU A 698 2.18 3.70 14.51
CA LEU A 698 1.13 4.58 13.97
C LEU A 698 0.83 5.81 14.84
N PRO A 699 0.74 5.72 16.19
CA PRO A 699 0.37 6.88 17.01
C PRO A 699 1.42 8.01 16.99
N LEU A 700 2.71 7.65 16.99
CA LEU A 700 3.82 8.60 16.90
C LEU A 700 3.86 9.29 15.53
N ALA A 701 3.64 8.53 14.46
CA ALA A 701 3.56 9.07 13.11
C ALA A 701 2.37 10.02 12.92
N ALA A 702 1.23 9.77 13.60
CA ALA A 702 0.06 10.64 13.57
C ALA A 702 0.30 11.96 14.34
N LEU A 703 1.05 11.92 15.44
CA LEU A 703 1.29 13.11 16.28
C LEU A 703 2.31 14.08 15.67
N LEU A 704 3.36 13.54 15.02
CA LEU A 704 4.45 14.32 14.42
C LEU A 704 3.99 15.48 13.51
N PRO A 705 3.05 15.31 12.56
CA PRO A 705 2.55 16.42 11.74
C PRO A 705 1.80 17.47 12.57
N GLY A 706 1.14 17.08 13.67
CA GLY A 706 0.50 18.01 14.60
C GLY A 706 1.49 18.85 15.40
N MET A 707 2.61 18.27 15.83
CA MET A 707 3.70 18.99 16.49
C MET A 707 4.37 19.99 15.54
N LEU A 708 4.60 19.58 14.28
CA LEU A 708 5.10 20.48 13.24
C LEU A 708 4.15 21.64 13.00
N ALA A 709 2.85 21.37 12.84
CA ALA A 709 1.86 22.42 12.62
C ALA A 709 1.88 23.47 13.74
N PHE A 710 2.05 23.04 14.99
CA PHE A 710 2.22 23.97 16.12
C PHE A 710 3.48 24.83 15.99
N LEU A 711 4.62 24.26 15.57
CA LEU A 711 5.86 25.01 15.36
C LEU A 711 5.79 25.99 14.17
N LEU A 712 5.01 25.68 13.14
CA LEU A 712 4.83 26.55 11.97
C LEU A 712 4.15 27.89 12.33
N ILE A 713 3.51 28.00 13.49
CA ILE A 713 2.98 29.27 14.00
C ILE A 713 4.10 30.32 14.13
N ILE A 714 5.36 29.90 14.35
CA ILE A 714 6.52 30.79 14.43
C ILE A 714 6.79 31.52 13.10
N LEU A 715 6.41 30.91 11.96
CA LEU A 715 6.63 31.47 10.62
C LEU A 715 5.60 32.53 10.22
N ILE A 716 4.46 32.57 10.92
CA ILE A 716 3.36 33.52 10.73
C ILE A 716 3.60 34.75 11.59
#